data_AF-A0A7S2XQJ6-F1
#
_entry.id   AF-A0A7S2XQJ6-F1
#
_cell.length_a   1.000
_cell.length_b   1.000
_cell.length_c   1.000
_cell.angle_alpha   90.00
_cell.angle_beta   90.00
_cell.angle_gamma   90.00
#
_symmetry.space_group_name_H-M   'P 1'
#
loop_
_entity.id
_entity.type
_entity.pdbx_description
1 polymer ?
#
loop_
_entity_poly.entity_id
_entity_poly.type
_entity_poly.pdbx_seq_one_letter_code
_entity_poly.pdbx_strand_id
1 'polypeptide(L)'
;MSMGNRSGDFVAVAWDPSSPSTLFLPPKGASTFPTFLADDGVGCNAEETTALLRLLDARQEIVRESTYPIRKLSKRYRLALRDCLSEWEDRLQQPEINAKKSSCEQEETSLEQLKLTYAVTQLVEVYVLPVSTGSLYTMREEDVRQQPGAATADTVRYLRLHHMTGPYAVDGAPEDEITAMLNAPQPEYFRAPSYSDDDADGFLFWDLVKRLVLRGCLEEAWAVLGRHSAVRNCADPSSSEDDFLDDSAAFAMLRALLLSAPLPGGRNDNEDSCLAFEDEDFEKDEHDLDEVLLEGVAPSTYQLWDIATSHDSKDDYPAVFQPSAASAVYKTWQRAVSEAVRGPMLAGVLRRIPLLKSCVFTILLGHFQDFVFDSWPEALCAELLYVRPLIRMGDVSVRAARTMSDFGHPPQPSSEGDSTFEEIVLNVMRGNAGSAVMALHKFGGGSGAALPATMVALLCNLLNDADLIPSDKKLDIRVELLIFASQSILSSLSSTHADVGAQLATQLLIPHATPRGNARITATLAEHLEHHYPCSDVEAFTLLQLCEDLVRKGSRVVLDACLSLCMARHEHYASDDTPGGAIFWLLRGIECWSKMLVNTGVGTISSCDRKLRIMCASAAQQLLRSMVEQSSKVTQHVEVAHEIVKSIKEDETMAGKCGHITEVRLLNHVVSIAMSLAGENAIEASRNIVCCLEDFMDEEDNGVVKTLASRGLYKDLMILAYSILDSEQVDSEQDDDYKCAFSVFGIHTLMARLSEMELDGTFGADTSNGSKERTMNTAELTCTESLLRLALCKGLMRSFVCENESKTNALLEQKEALHHRPQTMGIGGGSGKIEQETMELMLGLSM
;
A
#
# COMPACT_ATOMS: atom_id res chain seq x y z
N MET A 1 44.12 17.07 -43.13
CA MET A 1 44.56 17.98 -42.03
C MET A 1 43.36 18.83 -41.65
N SER A 2 42.76 18.82 -40.47
CA SER A 2 43.04 18.22 -39.17
C SER A 2 41.69 17.94 -38.50
N MET A 3 41.58 16.84 -37.77
CA MET A 3 40.51 16.58 -36.81
C MET A 3 40.58 17.57 -35.64
N GLY A 4 39.44 17.78 -34.97
CA GLY A 4 39.35 18.45 -33.67
C GLY A 4 38.17 17.90 -32.88
N ASN A 5 38.46 16.87 -32.07
CA ASN A 5 37.60 16.36 -31.01
C ASN A 5 37.23 17.49 -30.03
N ARG A 6 35.95 17.57 -29.65
CA ARG A 6 35.54 18.10 -28.35
C ARG A 6 34.66 17.06 -27.67
N SER A 7 35.28 16.33 -26.75
CA SER A 7 34.62 15.62 -25.67
C SER A 7 33.76 16.62 -24.89
N GLY A 8 32.45 16.38 -24.84
CA GLY A 8 31.62 16.94 -23.79
C GLY A 8 31.81 16.05 -22.56
N ASP A 9 32.45 16.59 -21.53
CA ASP A 9 32.61 15.93 -20.25
C ASP A 9 31.21 15.69 -19.65
N PHE A 10 30.77 14.44 -19.61
CA PHE A 10 29.71 14.01 -18.70
C PHE A 10 30.31 14.01 -17.30
N VAL A 11 30.06 15.07 -16.54
CA VAL A 11 30.36 15.09 -15.11
C VAL A 11 29.32 14.20 -14.45
N ALA A 12 29.74 13.05 -13.93
CA ALA A 12 28.94 12.27 -13.00
C ALA A 12 28.64 13.15 -11.78
N VAL A 13 27.36 13.47 -11.57
CA VAL A 13 26.90 14.16 -10.37
C VAL A 13 26.89 13.11 -9.25
N ALA A 14 27.80 13.24 -8.28
CA ALA A 14 27.76 12.44 -7.09
C ALA A 14 26.49 12.81 -6.30
N TRP A 15 25.61 11.82 -6.14
CA TRP A 15 24.43 11.92 -5.29
C TRP A 15 24.88 11.87 -3.83
N ASP A 16 24.49 12.88 -3.05
CA ASP A 16 24.65 12.88 -1.60
C ASP A 16 23.36 12.35 -0.97
N PRO A 17 23.38 11.17 -0.32
CA PRO A 17 22.19 10.57 0.30
C PRO A 17 21.64 11.38 1.50
N SER A 18 22.32 12.45 1.93
CA SER A 18 21.87 13.33 3.02
C SER A 18 21.13 14.60 2.57
N SER A 19 20.98 14.84 1.27
CA SER A 19 20.24 15.99 0.73
C SER A 19 19.60 15.67 -0.64
N PRO A 20 18.31 15.28 -0.68
CA PRO A 20 17.63 14.93 -1.93
C PRO A 20 17.38 16.13 -2.87
N SER A 21 17.57 17.37 -2.40
CA SER A 21 17.05 18.59 -3.01
C SER A 21 17.94 19.26 -4.08
N THR A 22 19.08 18.66 -4.48
CA THR A 22 20.02 19.30 -5.42
C THR A 22 20.13 18.63 -6.79
N LEU A 23 19.03 18.62 -7.55
CA LEU A 23 19.04 18.42 -9.01
C LEU A 23 18.78 19.75 -9.73
N PHE A 24 19.82 20.56 -9.93
CA PHE A 24 19.74 21.79 -10.72
C PHE A 24 19.78 21.49 -12.23
N LEU A 25 18.67 21.76 -12.93
CA LEU A 25 18.66 21.97 -14.39
C LEU A 25 18.38 23.45 -14.68
N PRO A 26 19.12 24.12 -15.59
CA PRO A 26 18.90 25.54 -15.88
C PRO A 26 17.66 25.73 -16.78
N PRO A 27 16.81 26.75 -16.54
CA PRO A 27 15.61 26.95 -17.34
C PRO A 27 15.92 27.78 -18.59
N LYS A 28 15.39 27.37 -19.75
CA LYS A 28 15.10 28.30 -20.86
C LYS A 28 13.72 28.03 -21.46
N GLY A 29 12.77 28.88 -21.09
CA GLY A 29 11.73 29.38 -21.97
C GLY A 29 10.53 28.47 -22.27
N ALA A 30 9.64 28.28 -21.29
CA ALA A 30 8.21 28.04 -21.49
C ALA A 30 7.46 28.34 -20.17
N SER A 31 6.20 28.77 -20.27
CA SER A 31 5.29 29.12 -19.17
C SER A 31 5.43 28.20 -17.95
N THR A 32 5.82 28.78 -16.83
CA THR A 32 6.19 28.13 -15.57
C THR A 32 4.98 27.52 -14.87
N PHE A 33 4.80 26.21 -15.00
CA PHE A 33 4.33 25.41 -13.87
C PHE A 33 5.50 25.34 -12.87
N PRO A 34 5.29 25.56 -11.56
CA PRO A 34 6.36 25.43 -10.59
C PRO A 34 6.88 23.99 -10.63
N THR A 35 8.19 23.84 -10.82
CA THR A 35 8.89 22.57 -10.65
C THR A 35 8.54 22.03 -9.26
N PHE A 36 7.91 20.85 -9.19
CA PHE A 36 7.57 20.19 -7.94
C PHE A 36 8.86 19.82 -7.21
N LEU A 37 9.32 20.70 -6.32
CA LEU A 37 10.42 20.43 -5.41
C LEU A 37 9.78 19.83 -4.15
N ALA A 38 10.17 18.60 -3.81
CA ALA A 38 9.84 18.02 -2.52
C ALA A 38 10.68 18.74 -1.45
N ASP A 39 10.01 19.46 -0.55
CA ASP A 39 10.63 19.91 0.69
C ASP A 39 11.00 18.68 1.54
N ASP A 40 12.06 18.78 2.34
CA ASP A 40 12.53 17.69 3.21
C ASP A 40 11.36 17.14 4.03
N GLY A 41 11.09 15.83 3.89
CA GLY A 41 9.85 15.21 4.30
C GLY A 41 9.40 15.56 5.72
N VAL A 42 8.21 16.16 5.83
CA VAL A 42 7.50 16.31 7.10
C VAL A 42 7.13 14.91 7.56
N GLY A 43 7.63 14.47 8.72
CA GLY A 43 7.40 13.11 9.22
C GLY A 43 5.90 12.77 9.28
N CYS A 44 5.54 11.53 8.97
CA CYS A 44 4.16 11.04 9.01
C CYS A 44 3.82 10.54 10.42
N ASN A 45 2.71 11.00 11.01
CA ASN A 45 2.23 10.46 12.28
C ASN A 45 1.45 9.14 12.08
N ALA A 46 1.04 8.51 13.19
CA ALA A 46 0.37 7.21 13.16
C ALA A 46 -1.05 7.29 12.57
N GLU A 47 -1.74 8.40 12.84
CA GLU A 47 -3.09 8.70 12.36
C GLU A 47 -3.08 8.87 10.84
N GLU A 48 -2.13 9.63 10.30
CA GLU A 48 -1.91 9.83 8.88
C GLU A 48 -1.53 8.52 8.17
N THR A 49 -0.69 7.70 8.81
CA THR A 49 -0.31 6.38 8.27
C THR A 49 -1.52 5.46 8.17
N THR A 50 -2.39 5.47 9.19
CA THR A 50 -3.64 4.70 9.21
C THR A 50 -4.61 5.20 8.14
N ALA A 51 -4.71 6.52 7.96
CA ALA A 51 -5.51 7.11 6.90
C ALA A 51 -5.01 6.70 5.51
N LEU A 52 -3.70 6.76 5.27
CA LEU A 52 -3.08 6.35 4.01
C LEU A 52 -3.39 4.88 3.65
N LEU A 53 -3.31 3.99 4.63
CA LEU A 53 -3.69 2.58 4.45
C LEU A 53 -5.17 2.46 4.05
N ARG A 54 -6.08 3.09 4.79
CA ARG A 54 -7.53 3.08 4.49
C ARG A 54 -7.82 3.64 3.08
N LEU A 55 -7.13 4.69 2.65
CA LEU A 55 -7.26 5.29 1.32
C LEU A 55 -6.84 4.32 0.21
N LEU A 56 -5.69 3.68 0.35
CA LEU A 56 -5.17 2.75 -0.65
C LEU A 56 -5.98 1.44 -0.68
N ASP A 57 -6.42 0.94 0.47
CA ASP A 57 -7.30 -0.23 0.55
C ASP A 57 -8.65 0.03 -0.13
N ALA A 58 -9.28 1.17 0.17
CA ALA A 58 -10.52 1.58 -0.47
C ALA A 58 -10.38 1.66 -2.00
N ARG A 59 -9.21 2.11 -2.48
CA ARG A 59 -8.89 2.12 -3.91
C ARG A 59 -8.75 0.71 -4.48
N GLN A 60 -8.00 -0.16 -3.82
CA GLN A 60 -7.73 -1.52 -4.29
C GLN A 60 -9.01 -2.37 -4.34
N GLU A 61 -9.87 -2.25 -3.34
CA GLU A 61 -11.18 -2.93 -3.31
C GLU A 61 -12.02 -2.55 -4.54
N ILE A 62 -12.07 -1.26 -4.87
CA ILE A 62 -12.84 -0.78 -6.02
C ILE A 62 -12.22 -1.15 -7.36
N VAL A 63 -10.89 -1.23 -7.46
CA VAL A 63 -10.23 -1.75 -8.69
C VAL A 63 -10.63 -3.21 -8.97
N ARG A 64 -11.03 -3.98 -7.95
CA ARG A 64 -11.53 -5.36 -8.10
C ARG A 64 -13.01 -5.44 -8.49
N GLU A 65 -13.82 -4.45 -8.10
CA GLU A 65 -15.25 -4.39 -8.43
C GLU A 65 -15.45 -3.80 -9.84
N SER A 66 -15.95 -4.59 -10.79
CA SER A 66 -16.06 -4.20 -12.21
C SER A 66 -17.08 -3.08 -12.52
N THR A 67 -17.85 -2.64 -11.53
CA THR A 67 -18.87 -1.58 -11.64
C THR A 67 -18.53 -0.49 -10.65
N TYR A 68 -18.22 0.71 -11.16
CA TYR A 68 -17.61 1.80 -10.43
C TYR A 68 -18.62 2.84 -9.90
N PRO A 69 -19.01 2.83 -8.62
CA PRO A 69 -19.56 4.02 -7.99
C PRO A 69 -18.41 4.95 -7.58
N ILE A 70 -17.93 5.80 -8.50
CA ILE A 70 -16.92 6.85 -8.26
C ILE A 70 -17.22 7.64 -6.97
N ARG A 71 -18.50 7.88 -6.69
CA ARG A 71 -18.97 8.56 -5.47
C ARG A 71 -18.70 7.77 -4.18
N LYS A 72 -18.85 6.44 -4.20
CA LYS A 72 -18.54 5.58 -3.04
C LYS A 72 -17.06 5.66 -2.68
N LEU A 73 -16.19 5.71 -3.70
CA LEU A 73 -14.76 5.89 -3.50
C LEU A 73 -14.43 7.24 -2.86
N SER A 74 -15.00 8.33 -3.38
CA SER A 74 -14.80 9.66 -2.80
C SER A 74 -15.25 9.70 -1.34
N LYS A 75 -16.43 9.14 -1.02
CA LYS A 75 -16.94 9.06 0.35
C LYS A 75 -15.97 8.30 1.27
N ARG A 76 -15.42 7.18 0.82
CA ARG A 76 -14.39 6.42 1.57
C ARG A 76 -13.11 7.23 1.77
N TYR A 77 -12.71 8.04 0.80
CA TYR A 77 -11.58 8.95 0.97
C TYR A 77 -11.83 10.02 2.02
N ARG A 78 -13.01 10.64 1.98
CA ARG A 78 -13.42 11.64 2.97
C ARG A 78 -13.55 11.04 4.37
N LEU A 79 -14.06 9.81 4.49
CA LEU A 79 -14.13 9.05 5.74
C LEU A 79 -12.74 8.85 6.37
N ALA A 80 -11.79 8.34 5.60
CA ALA A 80 -10.42 8.14 6.09
C ALA A 80 -9.78 9.44 6.59
N LEU A 81 -10.04 10.57 5.91
CA LEU A 81 -9.59 11.89 6.36
C LEU A 81 -10.29 12.35 7.65
N ARG A 82 -11.61 12.18 7.75
CA ARG A 82 -12.37 12.55 8.95
C ARG A 82 -11.88 11.78 10.17
N ASP A 83 -11.73 10.46 10.05
CA ASP A 83 -11.29 9.63 11.16
C ASP A 83 -9.88 10.02 11.60
N CYS A 84 -8.99 10.32 10.64
CA CYS A 84 -7.66 10.86 10.92
C CYS A 84 -7.71 12.19 11.69
N LEU A 85 -8.56 13.13 11.25
CA LEU A 85 -8.74 14.42 11.92
C LEU A 85 -9.27 14.25 13.34
N SER A 86 -10.27 13.40 13.54
CA SER A 86 -10.85 13.12 14.87
C SER A 86 -9.82 12.49 15.80
N GLU A 87 -9.12 11.45 15.36
CA GLU A 87 -8.08 10.77 16.16
C GLU A 87 -6.94 11.75 16.50
N TRP A 88 -6.55 12.64 15.58
CA TRP A 88 -5.51 13.63 15.81
C TRP A 88 -5.97 14.73 16.78
N GLU A 89 -7.19 15.26 16.65
CA GLU A 89 -7.75 16.24 17.58
C GLU A 89 -7.89 15.67 19.00
N ASP A 90 -8.40 14.44 19.12
CA ASP A 90 -8.51 13.73 20.40
C ASP A 90 -7.13 13.56 21.05
N ARG A 91 -6.10 13.25 20.27
CA ARG A 91 -4.71 13.17 20.75
C ARG A 91 -4.22 14.53 21.27
N LEU A 92 -4.46 15.62 20.53
CA LEU A 92 -4.00 16.96 20.95
C LEU A 92 -4.71 17.44 22.23
N GLN A 93 -5.95 17.02 22.47
CA GLN A 93 -6.68 17.34 23.70
C GLN A 93 -6.14 16.61 24.94
N GLN A 94 -5.28 15.59 24.77
CA GLN A 94 -4.73 14.85 25.91
C GLN A 94 -3.72 15.70 26.71
N PRO A 95 -3.85 15.78 28.05
CA PRO A 95 -3.08 16.68 28.90
C PRO A 95 -1.57 16.40 28.92
N GLU A 96 -1.13 15.20 28.54
CA GLU A 96 0.28 14.80 28.51
C GLU A 96 1.09 15.50 27.41
N ILE A 97 0.45 15.93 26.32
CA ILE A 97 1.10 16.54 25.15
C ILE A 97 1.25 18.06 25.32
N ASN A 98 0.32 18.71 26.01
CA ASN A 98 0.33 20.15 26.31
C ASN A 98 1.56 20.65 27.11
N ALA A 99 2.37 19.75 27.65
CA ALA A 99 3.62 20.08 28.34
C ALA A 99 4.80 20.43 27.39
N LYS A 100 4.75 20.06 26.10
CA LYS A 100 5.81 20.31 25.10
C LYS A 100 5.39 21.39 24.09
N LYS A 101 5.43 22.66 24.50
CA LYS A 101 4.90 23.79 23.71
C LYS A 101 5.54 24.04 22.33
N SER A 102 6.79 23.64 22.08
CA SER A 102 7.49 24.02 20.83
C SER A 102 7.24 23.10 19.63
N SER A 103 6.71 21.88 19.82
CA SER A 103 6.30 21.00 18.70
C SER A 103 4.81 21.17 18.34
N CYS A 104 4.04 21.85 19.19
CA CYS A 104 2.59 22.01 19.06
C CYS A 104 2.20 22.89 17.86
N GLU A 105 2.91 24.00 17.62
CA GLU A 105 2.56 24.97 16.56
C GLU A 105 2.67 24.37 15.14
N GLN A 106 3.64 23.48 14.90
CA GLN A 106 3.80 22.82 13.60
C GLN A 106 2.76 21.70 13.38
N GLU A 107 2.41 20.96 14.45
CA GLU A 107 1.32 19.97 14.40
C GLU A 107 -0.03 20.65 14.16
N GLU A 108 -0.31 21.77 14.82
CA GLU A 108 -1.52 22.58 14.61
C GLU A 108 -1.61 23.11 13.17
N THR A 109 -0.51 23.63 12.62
CA THR A 109 -0.48 24.10 11.22
C THR A 109 -0.77 22.97 10.23
N SER A 110 -0.24 21.77 10.49
CA SER A 110 -0.44 20.58 9.64
C SER A 110 -1.88 20.07 9.74
N LEU A 111 -2.46 20.09 10.95
CA LEU A 111 -3.85 19.75 11.18
C LEU A 111 -4.80 20.72 10.44
N GLU A 112 -4.53 22.02 10.49
CA GLU A 112 -5.33 23.02 9.76
C GLU A 112 -5.25 22.84 8.24
N GLN A 113 -4.08 22.50 7.69
CA GLN A 113 -3.94 22.12 6.28
C GLN A 113 -4.78 20.88 5.91
N LEU A 114 -4.82 19.89 6.81
CA LEU A 114 -5.62 18.69 6.61
C LEU A 114 -7.13 18.98 6.69
N LYS A 115 -7.57 19.87 7.59
CA LYS A 115 -8.96 20.36 7.65
C LYS A 115 -9.36 21.06 6.36
N LEU A 116 -8.50 21.91 5.80
CA LEU A 116 -8.75 22.55 4.51
C LEU A 116 -8.83 21.53 3.36
N THR A 117 -7.95 20.51 3.38
CA THR A 117 -7.98 19.40 2.43
C THR A 117 -9.30 18.62 2.50
N TYR A 118 -9.77 18.33 3.72
CA TYR A 118 -11.05 17.69 3.99
C TYR A 118 -12.24 18.56 3.51
N ALA A 119 -12.21 19.86 3.77
CA ALA A 119 -13.21 20.83 3.30
C ALA A 119 -13.33 20.86 1.77
N VAL A 120 -12.20 20.96 1.06
CA VAL A 120 -12.20 20.98 -0.41
C VAL A 120 -12.66 19.64 -0.98
N THR A 121 -12.30 18.52 -0.36
CA THR A 121 -12.77 17.19 -0.77
C THR A 121 -14.30 17.09 -0.66
N GLN A 122 -14.90 17.61 0.41
CA GLN A 122 -16.36 17.67 0.54
C GLN A 122 -17.00 18.57 -0.51
N LEU A 123 -16.43 19.74 -0.82
CA LEU A 123 -16.95 20.60 -1.90
C LEU A 123 -16.94 19.88 -3.26
N VAL A 124 -15.89 19.11 -3.55
CA VAL A 124 -15.80 18.32 -4.79
C VAL A 124 -16.92 17.29 -4.87
N GLU A 125 -17.25 16.63 -3.76
CA GLU A 125 -18.38 15.70 -3.70
C GLU A 125 -19.74 16.36 -3.95
N VAL A 126 -19.91 17.61 -3.50
CA VAL A 126 -21.18 18.32 -3.62
C VAL A 126 -21.35 18.98 -5.00
N TYR A 127 -20.30 19.59 -5.55
CA TYR A 127 -20.44 20.46 -6.73
C TYR A 127 -19.78 19.95 -8.01
N VAL A 128 -18.83 19.01 -7.91
CA VAL A 128 -18.03 18.58 -9.06
C VAL A 128 -18.42 17.18 -9.52
N LEU A 129 -18.44 16.21 -8.60
CA LEU A 129 -18.78 14.81 -8.92
C LEU A 129 -20.24 14.57 -9.35
N PRO A 130 -21.26 15.31 -8.88
CA PRO A 130 -22.63 15.09 -9.33
C PRO A 130 -22.85 15.48 -10.80
N VAL A 131 -21.95 16.28 -11.38
CA VAL A 131 -22.05 16.78 -12.76
C VAL A 131 -21.55 15.74 -13.78
N SER A 132 -20.72 14.77 -13.37
CA SER A 132 -20.00 13.86 -14.27
C SER A 132 -20.68 12.52 -14.57
N THR A 133 -21.72 12.12 -13.85
CA THR A 133 -22.35 10.79 -14.05
C THR A 133 -23.19 10.69 -15.34
N GLY A 134 -22.96 11.56 -16.32
CA GLY A 134 -23.62 11.59 -17.63
C GLY A 134 -23.11 10.56 -18.65
N SER A 135 -22.48 9.46 -18.20
CA SER A 135 -21.97 8.42 -19.10
C SER A 135 -23.07 7.44 -19.54
N LEU A 136 -23.79 7.84 -20.58
CA LEU A 136 -24.40 7.10 -21.71
C LEU A 136 -25.24 5.81 -21.53
N TYR A 137 -25.42 5.18 -20.36
CA TYR A 137 -26.20 3.93 -20.26
C TYR A 137 -27.32 3.84 -19.21
N THR A 138 -27.57 4.88 -18.40
CA THR A 138 -28.68 4.90 -17.44
C THR A 138 -29.48 6.21 -17.48
N MET A 139 -30.11 6.49 -18.63
CA MET A 139 -31.05 7.62 -18.84
C MET A 139 -32.35 7.57 -17.99
N ARG A 140 -32.35 6.94 -16.82
CA ARG A 140 -33.51 6.91 -15.90
C ARG A 140 -33.23 7.50 -14.51
N GLU A 141 -31.98 7.80 -14.17
CA GLU A 141 -31.59 8.40 -12.88
C GLU A 141 -31.04 9.84 -13.01
N GLU A 142 -30.94 10.38 -14.24
CA GLU A 142 -30.38 11.70 -14.53
C GLU A 142 -31.19 12.87 -13.91
N ASP A 143 -32.47 12.66 -13.57
CA ASP A 143 -33.35 13.68 -12.99
C ASP A 143 -33.33 13.74 -11.45
N VAL A 144 -32.64 12.82 -10.76
CA VAL A 144 -32.74 12.71 -9.29
C VAL A 144 -31.77 13.63 -8.55
N ARG A 145 -30.64 14.01 -9.16
CA ARG A 145 -29.51 14.62 -8.41
C ARG A 145 -29.11 16.03 -8.85
N GLN A 146 -29.69 16.54 -9.93
CA GLN A 146 -29.81 18.00 -10.15
C GLN A 146 -30.93 18.62 -9.30
N GLN A 147 -31.54 17.83 -8.43
CA GLN A 147 -32.67 18.27 -7.66
C GLN A 147 -32.21 19.23 -6.55
N PRO A 148 -32.80 20.43 -6.49
CA PRO A 148 -32.27 21.57 -5.75
C PRO A 148 -32.13 21.37 -4.23
N GLY A 149 -32.96 20.49 -3.63
CA GLY A 149 -33.00 20.31 -2.18
C GLY A 149 -31.83 19.53 -1.60
N ALA A 150 -31.41 18.43 -2.23
CA ALA A 150 -30.29 17.63 -1.73
C ALA A 150 -28.96 18.38 -1.77
N ALA A 151 -28.70 19.10 -2.86
CA ALA A 151 -27.54 19.98 -2.97
C ALA A 151 -27.56 21.10 -1.92
N THR A 152 -28.75 21.60 -1.58
CA THR A 152 -28.92 22.59 -0.52
C THR A 152 -28.59 22.00 0.84
N ALA A 153 -29.08 20.79 1.15
CA ALA A 153 -28.77 20.06 2.38
C ALA A 153 -27.25 19.83 2.53
N ASP A 154 -26.60 19.31 1.50
CA ASP A 154 -25.15 19.04 1.53
C ASP A 154 -24.32 20.35 1.64
N THR A 155 -24.83 21.45 1.07
CA THR A 155 -24.18 22.76 1.21
C THR A 155 -24.34 23.32 2.62
N VAL A 156 -25.52 23.19 3.23
CA VAL A 156 -25.75 23.61 4.62
C VAL A 156 -24.80 22.86 5.55
N ARG A 157 -24.71 21.52 5.41
CA ARG A 157 -23.75 20.68 6.16
C ARG A 157 -22.31 21.15 5.98
N TYR A 158 -21.92 21.44 4.73
CA TYR A 158 -20.59 21.96 4.43
C TYR A 158 -20.31 23.31 5.13
N LEU A 159 -21.26 24.24 5.09
CA LEU A 159 -21.09 25.55 5.72
C LEU A 159 -21.00 25.44 7.24
N ARG A 160 -21.86 24.63 7.87
CA ARG A 160 -21.83 24.38 9.31
C ARG A 160 -20.51 23.74 9.74
N LEU A 161 -20.06 22.72 9.02
CA LEU A 161 -18.87 21.95 9.41
C LEU A 161 -17.56 22.72 9.22
N HIS A 162 -17.44 23.54 8.16
CA HIS A 162 -16.13 24.12 7.76
C HIS A 162 -16.01 25.63 7.95
N HIS A 163 -17.13 26.35 7.97
CA HIS A 163 -17.13 27.81 7.98
C HIS A 163 -17.77 28.39 9.23
N MET A 164 -18.43 27.57 10.04
CA MET A 164 -19.04 27.96 11.29
C MET A 164 -18.28 27.28 12.43
N THR A 165 -17.93 28.06 13.44
CA THR A 165 -17.41 27.53 14.71
C THR A 165 -18.45 26.62 15.36
N GLY A 166 -18.11 25.73 16.30
CA GLY A 166 -19.07 24.77 16.90
C GLY A 166 -20.37 25.42 17.43
N PRO A 167 -21.44 24.63 17.71
CA PRO A 167 -22.77 25.17 18.03
C PRO A 167 -22.79 26.07 19.27
N TYR A 168 -21.84 25.87 20.19
CA TYR A 168 -21.66 26.66 21.41
C TYR A 168 -20.52 27.68 21.32
N ALA A 169 -19.81 27.78 20.20
CA ALA A 169 -18.71 28.72 20.07
C ALA A 169 -19.25 30.15 19.84
N VAL A 170 -19.51 30.86 20.94
CA VAL A 170 -19.82 32.28 20.90
C VAL A 170 -18.52 33.08 21.01
N ASP A 171 -18.18 33.90 20.00
CA ASP A 171 -17.02 34.79 20.05
C ASP A 171 -16.79 35.41 21.44
N GLY A 172 -15.69 35.00 22.09
CA GLY A 172 -15.26 35.53 23.38
C GLY A 172 -15.80 34.83 24.64
N ALA A 173 -16.75 33.89 24.54
CA ALA A 173 -17.29 33.17 25.70
C ALA A 173 -16.75 31.73 25.80
N PRO A 174 -15.91 31.39 26.79
CA PRO A 174 -15.47 30.01 27.04
C PRO A 174 -16.64 29.08 27.39
N GLU A 175 -16.51 27.78 27.14
CA GLU A 175 -17.55 26.77 27.45
C GLU A 175 -18.00 26.78 28.91
N ASP A 176 -17.10 27.12 29.83
CA ASP A 176 -17.39 27.30 31.25
C ASP A 176 -18.42 28.42 31.50
N GLU A 177 -18.37 29.51 30.73
CA GLU A 177 -19.32 30.63 30.83
C GLU A 177 -20.71 30.23 30.32
N ILE A 178 -20.77 29.44 29.24
CA ILE A 178 -22.04 28.93 28.70
C ILE A 178 -22.68 27.95 29.69
N THR A 179 -21.87 27.10 30.30
CA THR A 179 -22.35 26.16 31.34
C THR A 179 -22.83 26.91 32.58
N ALA A 180 -22.10 27.95 33.02
CA ALA A 180 -22.52 28.81 34.12
C ALA A 180 -23.83 29.55 33.80
N MET A 181 -23.97 30.06 32.58
CA MET A 181 -25.18 30.70 32.08
C MET A 181 -26.38 29.76 32.14
N LEU A 182 -26.30 28.56 31.54
CA LEU A 182 -27.41 27.62 31.48
C LEU A 182 -27.85 27.13 32.87
N ASN A 183 -26.94 27.09 33.83
CA ASN A 183 -27.21 26.72 35.21
C ASN A 183 -27.74 27.88 36.07
N ALA A 184 -27.73 29.11 35.58
CA ALA A 184 -28.29 30.25 36.28
C ALA A 184 -29.81 30.08 36.51
N PRO A 185 -30.39 30.71 37.55
CA PRO A 185 -31.83 30.67 37.79
C PRO A 185 -32.62 31.44 36.70
N GLN A 186 -31.98 32.44 36.08
CA GLN A 186 -32.53 33.25 35.00
C GLN A 186 -31.48 33.38 33.89
N PRO A 187 -31.28 32.33 33.08
CA PRO A 187 -30.26 32.32 32.03
C PRO A 187 -30.48 33.43 30.99
N GLU A 188 -31.73 33.80 30.71
CA GLU A 188 -32.07 34.82 29.72
C GLU A 188 -31.58 36.25 30.05
N TYR A 189 -31.20 36.50 31.30
CA TYR A 189 -30.65 37.78 31.76
C TYR A 189 -29.17 37.67 32.16
N PHE A 190 -28.54 36.53 31.91
CA PHE A 190 -27.14 36.30 32.24
C PHE A 190 -26.24 37.21 31.38
N ARG A 191 -25.40 38.00 32.05
CA ARG A 191 -24.36 38.80 31.42
C ARG A 191 -23.02 38.14 31.65
N ALA A 192 -22.35 37.80 30.57
CA ALA A 192 -21.04 37.18 30.64
C ALA A 192 -19.99 38.22 31.10
N PRO A 193 -19.03 37.84 31.97
CA PRO A 193 -17.96 38.73 32.43
C PRO A 193 -17.05 39.24 31.29
N SER A 194 -17.04 38.50 30.17
CA SER A 194 -16.29 38.77 28.95
C SER A 194 -16.88 39.93 28.10
N TYR A 195 -18.14 40.33 28.34
CA TYR A 195 -18.77 41.43 27.62
C TYR A 195 -18.46 42.78 28.28
N SER A 196 -18.18 43.80 27.46
CA SER A 196 -17.96 45.15 27.94
C SER A 196 -19.27 45.78 28.41
N ASP A 197 -19.23 46.59 29.48
CA ASP A 197 -20.42 47.29 30.03
C ASP A 197 -21.10 48.25 29.01
N ASP A 198 -20.45 48.54 27.88
CA ASP A 198 -20.93 49.43 26.82
C ASP A 198 -21.82 48.71 25.77
N ASP A 199 -21.85 47.38 25.74
CA ASP A 199 -22.73 46.60 24.85
C ASP A 199 -24.14 46.51 25.46
N ALA A 200 -24.89 47.60 25.32
CA ALA A 200 -26.20 47.80 25.95
C ALA A 200 -27.28 46.76 25.56
N ASP A 201 -27.06 45.93 24.53
CA ASP A 201 -28.07 45.05 23.93
C ASP A 201 -27.72 43.53 23.94
N GLY A 202 -26.52 43.11 24.34
CA GLY A 202 -26.08 41.71 24.21
C GLY A 202 -26.34 40.85 25.45
N PHE A 203 -27.34 39.96 25.40
CA PHE A 203 -27.48 38.88 26.39
C PHE A 203 -26.95 37.59 25.76
N LEU A 204 -25.89 37.01 26.35
CA LEU A 204 -25.23 35.79 25.86
C LEU A 204 -26.23 34.68 25.50
N PHE A 205 -27.27 34.51 26.32
CA PHE A 205 -28.34 33.54 26.08
C PHE A 205 -29.08 33.76 24.76
N TRP A 206 -29.49 34.99 24.48
CA TRP A 206 -30.26 35.32 23.28
C TRP A 206 -29.40 35.34 22.02
N ASP A 207 -28.12 35.69 22.16
CA ASP A 207 -27.15 35.61 21.07
C ASP A 207 -26.85 34.15 20.70
N LEU A 208 -26.70 33.27 21.70
CA LEU A 208 -26.57 31.83 21.47
C LEU A 208 -27.83 31.25 20.78
N VAL A 209 -29.02 31.57 21.28
CA VAL A 209 -30.29 31.13 20.64
C VAL A 209 -30.37 31.64 19.20
N LYS A 210 -30.08 32.93 18.97
CA LYS A 210 -30.10 33.54 17.64
C LYS A 210 -29.16 32.79 16.69
N ARG A 211 -27.90 32.53 17.09
CA ARG A 211 -26.91 31.80 16.28
C ARG A 211 -27.35 30.37 15.97
N LEU A 212 -27.82 29.62 16.97
CA LEU A 212 -28.32 28.25 16.77
C LEU A 212 -29.49 28.21 15.78
N VAL A 213 -30.42 29.17 15.89
CA VAL A 213 -31.55 29.27 14.95
C VAL A 213 -31.07 29.68 13.55
N LEU A 214 -30.15 30.64 13.39
CA LEU A 214 -29.59 31.02 12.09
C LEU A 214 -28.93 29.84 11.36
N ARG A 215 -28.23 29.01 12.12
CA ARG A 215 -27.57 27.81 11.63
C ARG A 215 -28.54 26.66 11.38
N GLY A 216 -29.74 26.69 11.95
CA GLY A 216 -30.73 25.61 11.84
C GLY A 216 -30.49 24.45 12.82
N CYS A 217 -29.68 24.66 13.85
CA CYS A 217 -29.43 23.74 14.98
C CYS A 217 -30.60 23.88 15.98
N LEU A 218 -31.80 23.51 15.54
CA LEU A 218 -33.04 23.78 16.26
C LEU A 218 -33.23 22.90 17.50
N GLU A 219 -32.60 21.73 17.54
CA GLU A 219 -32.60 20.86 18.72
C GLU A 219 -31.80 21.49 19.85
N GLU A 220 -30.60 21.98 19.55
CA GLU A 220 -29.74 22.72 20.48
C GLU A 220 -30.39 24.05 20.86
N ALA A 221 -31.01 24.76 19.91
CA ALA A 221 -31.75 25.99 20.20
C ALA A 221 -32.88 25.73 21.19
N TRP A 222 -33.61 24.62 21.03
CA TRP A 222 -34.62 24.21 22.00
C TRP A 222 -34.01 23.76 23.33
N ALA A 223 -32.87 23.07 23.33
CA ALA A 223 -32.18 22.67 24.56
C ALA A 223 -31.78 23.90 25.40
N VAL A 224 -31.38 25.00 24.75
CA VAL A 224 -31.11 26.29 25.40
C VAL A 224 -32.41 26.98 25.82
N LEU A 225 -33.40 27.11 24.93
CA LEU A 225 -34.68 27.76 25.23
C LEU A 225 -35.47 27.04 26.35
N GLY A 226 -35.39 25.71 26.41
CA GLY A 226 -36.01 24.90 27.46
C GLY A 226 -35.46 25.20 28.86
N ARG A 227 -34.28 25.85 28.94
CA ARG A 227 -33.68 26.31 30.21
C ARG A 227 -34.18 27.69 30.64
N HIS A 228 -34.90 28.42 29.80
CA HIS A 228 -35.46 29.74 30.13
C HIS A 228 -36.32 29.68 31.39
N SER A 229 -36.23 30.69 32.26
CA SER A 229 -36.91 30.67 33.57
C SER A 229 -38.43 30.46 33.45
N ALA A 230 -39.08 31.15 32.49
CA ALA A 230 -40.50 30.98 32.18
C ALA A 230 -40.89 29.53 31.81
N VAL A 231 -40.04 28.80 31.06
CA VAL A 231 -40.28 27.40 30.70
C VAL A 231 -40.13 26.50 31.93
N ARG A 232 -39.08 26.71 32.73
CA ARG A 232 -38.87 25.97 33.99
C ARG A 232 -40.03 26.15 34.95
N ASN A 233 -40.55 27.37 35.08
CA ASN A 233 -41.68 27.67 35.95
C ASN A 233 -42.97 26.98 35.47
N CYS A 234 -43.17 26.82 34.15
CA CYS A 234 -44.31 26.07 33.60
C CYS A 234 -44.20 24.55 33.83
N ALA A 235 -42.99 24.04 34.04
CA ALA A 235 -42.74 22.62 34.32
C ALA A 235 -42.73 22.29 35.83
N ASP A 236 -42.71 23.32 36.70
CA ASP A 236 -42.70 23.14 38.16
C ASP A 236 -44.13 22.93 38.69
N PRO A 237 -44.47 21.73 39.22
CA PRO A 237 -45.81 21.41 39.72
C PRO A 237 -46.19 22.19 41.00
N SER A 238 -45.28 22.98 41.56
CA SER A 238 -45.53 23.81 42.75
C SER A 238 -45.98 25.25 42.45
N SER A 239 -45.98 25.67 41.17
CA SER A 239 -46.42 27.00 40.74
C SER A 239 -47.95 27.08 40.61
N SER A 240 -48.54 28.22 40.97
CA SER A 240 -50.00 28.42 40.98
C SER A 240 -50.62 28.27 39.58
N GLU A 241 -51.53 27.32 39.43
CA GLU A 241 -51.98 26.76 38.15
C GLU A 241 -52.66 27.74 37.17
N ASP A 242 -53.21 28.88 37.59
CA ASP A 242 -54.09 29.68 36.71
C ASP A 242 -53.38 30.68 35.76
N ASP A 243 -52.18 31.18 36.09
CA ASP A 243 -51.49 32.22 35.28
C ASP A 243 -50.47 31.64 34.26
N PHE A 244 -50.13 30.34 34.36
CA PHE A 244 -49.06 29.70 33.56
C PHE A 244 -49.54 28.64 32.56
N LEU A 245 -50.83 28.28 32.56
CA LEU A 245 -51.39 27.30 31.61
C LEU A 245 -51.26 27.76 30.14
N ASP A 246 -51.48 29.05 29.88
CA ASP A 246 -51.34 29.64 28.55
C ASP A 246 -49.87 29.64 28.07
N ASP A 247 -48.92 29.79 28.99
CA ASP A 247 -47.48 29.81 28.73
C ASP A 247 -46.95 28.41 28.43
N SER A 248 -47.39 27.42 29.22
CA SER A 248 -47.05 26.01 29.03
C SER A 248 -47.47 25.54 27.64
N ALA A 249 -48.71 25.85 27.24
CA ALA A 249 -49.21 25.53 25.92
C ALA A 249 -48.40 26.25 24.82
N ALA A 250 -48.13 27.55 24.98
CA ALA A 250 -47.34 28.34 24.04
C ALA A 250 -45.90 27.81 23.85
N PHE A 251 -45.23 27.40 24.92
CA PHE A 251 -43.89 26.79 24.85
C PHE A 251 -43.92 25.38 24.28
N ALA A 252 -44.98 24.60 24.51
CA ALA A 252 -45.19 23.32 23.83
C ALA A 252 -45.37 23.50 22.31
N MET A 253 -46.09 24.54 21.88
CA MET A 253 -46.20 24.91 20.46
C MET A 253 -44.86 25.38 19.90
N LEU A 254 -44.10 26.21 20.63
CA LEU A 254 -42.75 26.61 20.22
C LEU A 254 -41.84 25.40 20.03
N ARG A 255 -41.84 24.46 20.98
CA ARG A 255 -41.13 23.18 20.88
C ARG A 255 -41.54 22.42 19.63
N ALA A 256 -42.84 22.25 19.40
CA ALA A 256 -43.37 21.54 18.25
C ALA A 256 -42.91 22.17 16.92
N LEU A 257 -42.92 23.51 16.83
CA LEU A 257 -42.49 24.23 15.62
C LEU A 257 -40.99 24.07 15.34
N LEU A 258 -40.14 24.12 16.38
CA LEU A 258 -38.70 23.95 16.22
C LEU A 258 -38.33 22.51 15.88
N LEU A 259 -38.88 21.55 16.61
CA LEU A 259 -38.57 20.13 16.44
C LEU A 259 -39.27 19.51 15.22
N SER A 260 -40.36 20.07 14.71
CA SER A 260 -40.98 19.58 13.46
C SER A 260 -40.45 20.27 12.20
N ALA A 261 -39.39 21.08 12.29
CA ALA A 261 -38.91 21.84 11.14
C ALA A 261 -38.29 20.94 10.06
N PRO A 262 -38.85 20.90 8.84
CA PRO A 262 -38.31 20.12 7.74
C PRO A 262 -37.21 20.95 7.06
N LEU A 263 -36.07 21.16 7.74
CA LEU A 263 -34.95 21.93 7.21
C LEU A 263 -33.98 21.07 6.40
N PRO A 264 -33.40 21.58 5.30
CA PRO A 264 -32.34 20.88 4.58
C PRO A 264 -31.08 20.80 5.43
N GLY A 265 -30.45 19.62 5.49
CA GLY A 265 -29.24 19.38 6.28
C GLY A 265 -29.50 18.91 7.72
N GLY A 266 -30.75 18.75 8.14
CA GLY A 266 -31.08 18.30 9.49
C GLY A 266 -31.22 19.45 10.51
N ARG A 267 -31.51 19.06 11.76
CA ARG A 267 -31.85 19.99 12.87
C ARG A 267 -30.75 20.13 13.92
N ASN A 268 -29.63 19.44 13.76
CA ASN A 268 -28.48 19.45 14.67
C ASN A 268 -27.18 19.30 13.86
N ASP A 269 -26.05 19.54 14.50
CA ASP A 269 -24.72 19.39 13.86
C ASP A 269 -24.26 17.92 13.87
N ASN A 270 -24.86 17.06 14.70
CA ASN A 270 -24.53 15.64 14.79
C ASN A 270 -24.84 14.91 13.47
N GLU A 271 -25.89 15.32 12.77
CA GLU A 271 -26.29 14.80 11.45
C GLU A 271 -25.41 15.31 10.30
N ASP A 272 -24.58 16.35 10.51
CA ASP A 272 -23.69 16.89 9.49
C ASP A 272 -22.49 15.95 9.23
N SER A 273 -22.12 15.15 10.23
CA SER A 273 -21.10 14.10 10.14
C SER A 273 -21.59 12.84 9.39
N CYS A 274 -22.90 12.70 9.18
CA CYS A 274 -23.55 11.48 8.67
C CYS A 274 -23.49 11.25 7.16
N LEU A 275 -22.74 12.04 6.38
CA LEU A 275 -22.47 11.73 4.96
C LEU A 275 -21.59 10.46 4.75
N ALA A 276 -21.40 9.66 5.78
CA ALA A 276 -20.30 8.74 5.98
C ALA A 276 -20.72 7.34 6.49
N PHE A 277 -21.89 7.18 7.10
CA PHE A 277 -22.32 5.91 7.68
C PHE A 277 -23.49 5.34 6.88
N GLU A 278 -23.20 4.37 6.00
CA GLU A 278 -24.22 3.57 5.29
C GLU A 278 -24.25 2.10 5.77
N ASP A 279 -23.28 1.64 6.57
CA ASP A 279 -23.10 0.21 6.89
C ASP A 279 -23.11 -0.14 8.41
N GLU A 280 -23.17 0.85 9.30
CA GLU A 280 -23.38 0.56 10.73
C GLU A 280 -24.85 0.77 11.05
N ASP A 281 -25.56 -0.33 11.25
CA ASP A 281 -26.88 -0.40 11.88
C ASP A 281 -26.79 0.21 13.28
N PHE A 282 -26.72 1.53 13.36
CA PHE A 282 -27.07 2.23 14.59
C PHE A 282 -28.55 1.93 14.78
N GLU A 283 -28.84 0.98 15.66
CA GLU A 283 -30.12 0.91 16.37
C GLU A 283 -30.33 2.31 16.94
N LYS A 284 -31.04 3.16 16.19
CA LYS A 284 -31.58 4.39 16.73
C LYS A 284 -32.48 3.92 17.86
N ASP A 285 -32.00 4.08 19.09
CA ASP A 285 -32.85 4.09 20.25
C ASP A 285 -33.88 5.20 19.99
N GLU A 286 -35.00 4.84 19.38
CA GLU A 286 -36.23 5.61 19.37
C GLU A 286 -36.65 5.73 20.83
N HIS A 287 -35.99 6.63 21.55
CA HIS A 287 -36.46 7.04 22.84
C HIS A 287 -37.84 7.65 22.62
N ASP A 288 -38.85 6.98 23.17
CA ASP A 288 -40.23 7.39 23.39
C ASP A 288 -40.29 8.78 24.06
N LEU A 289 -39.92 9.83 23.33
CA LEU A 289 -40.35 11.17 23.65
C LEU A 289 -41.82 11.20 23.22
N ASP A 290 -42.72 11.40 24.19
CA ASP A 290 -44.09 11.84 23.96
C ASP A 290 -44.04 13.18 23.19
N GLU A 291 -43.76 13.12 21.89
CA GLU A 291 -43.49 14.31 21.09
C GLU A 291 -44.81 15.01 20.79
N VAL A 292 -44.88 16.27 21.20
CA VAL A 292 -45.92 17.20 20.74
C VAL A 292 -45.64 17.46 19.26
N LEU A 293 -46.27 16.68 18.39
CA LEU A 293 -46.10 16.74 16.95
C LEU A 293 -46.93 17.85 16.32
N LEU A 294 -46.35 18.55 15.35
CA LEU A 294 -47.10 19.46 14.51
C LEU A 294 -47.98 18.64 13.54
N GLU A 295 -49.30 18.86 13.57
CA GLU A 295 -50.23 18.14 12.71
C GLU A 295 -49.86 18.30 11.22
N GLY A 296 -49.58 17.19 10.55
CA GLY A 296 -49.21 17.17 9.13
C GLY A 296 -47.72 17.35 8.82
N VAL A 297 -46.84 17.45 9.83
CA VAL A 297 -45.37 17.45 9.66
C VAL A 297 -44.75 16.48 10.66
N ALA A 298 -44.35 15.30 10.19
CA ALA A 298 -43.67 14.33 11.05
C ALA A 298 -42.23 14.80 11.40
N PRO A 299 -41.67 14.42 12.54
CA PRO A 299 -40.29 14.76 12.92
C PRO A 299 -39.27 14.27 11.92
N SER A 300 -39.47 13.10 11.32
CA SER A 300 -38.59 12.51 10.30
C SER A 300 -38.70 13.19 8.93
N THR A 301 -39.59 14.17 8.75
CA THR A 301 -39.82 14.79 7.43
C THR A 301 -38.63 15.62 6.92
N TYR A 302 -37.64 15.95 7.76
CA TYR A 302 -36.39 16.55 7.28
C TYR A 302 -35.60 15.58 6.37
N GLN A 303 -35.76 14.26 6.53
CA GLN A 303 -35.15 13.24 5.66
C GLN A 303 -35.67 13.34 4.22
N LEU A 304 -36.80 14.01 3.99
CA LEU A 304 -37.25 14.33 2.63
C LEU A 304 -36.28 15.22 1.88
N TRP A 305 -35.28 15.83 2.52
CA TRP A 305 -34.21 16.60 1.86
C TRP A 305 -32.98 15.76 1.49
N ASP A 306 -32.90 14.53 1.99
CA ASP A 306 -31.76 13.65 1.78
C ASP A 306 -31.95 12.74 0.56
N ILE A 307 -30.82 12.31 -0.02
CA ILE A 307 -30.80 11.26 -1.04
C ILE A 307 -30.55 9.96 -0.29
N ALA A 308 -31.61 9.30 0.18
CA ALA A 308 -31.50 7.96 0.75
C ALA A 308 -30.99 6.99 -0.34
N THR A 309 -29.79 6.44 -0.16
CA THR A 309 -29.20 5.45 -1.08
C THR A 309 -29.54 4.02 -0.70
N SER A 310 -30.19 3.77 0.44
CA SER A 310 -30.54 2.42 0.89
C SER A 310 -31.88 1.97 0.31
N HIS A 311 -31.86 0.77 -0.29
CA HIS A 311 -33.05 0.05 -0.75
C HIS A 311 -33.75 -0.75 0.37
N ASP A 312 -33.25 -0.67 1.62
CA ASP A 312 -33.55 -1.64 2.69
C ASP A 312 -34.12 -1.05 3.99
N SER A 313 -34.42 0.26 4.06
CA SER A 313 -35.18 0.78 5.20
C SER A 313 -36.65 0.34 5.09
N LYS A 314 -37.21 -0.19 6.19
CA LYS A 314 -38.62 -0.62 6.30
C LYS A 314 -39.62 0.54 6.30
N ASP A 315 -39.16 1.78 6.24
CA ASP A 315 -40.01 2.97 6.29
C ASP A 315 -40.47 3.39 4.88
N ASP A 316 -41.71 3.86 4.77
CA ASP A 316 -42.41 4.27 3.53
C ASP A 316 -41.77 5.48 2.79
N TYR A 317 -40.51 5.84 3.05
CA TYR A 317 -39.83 6.96 2.42
C TYR A 317 -39.23 6.59 1.07
N PRO A 318 -39.43 7.42 0.02
CA PRO A 318 -38.89 7.14 -1.30
C PRO A 318 -37.36 7.27 -1.32
N ALA A 319 -36.67 6.27 -1.88
CA ALA A 319 -35.21 6.28 -2.16
C ALA A 319 -34.74 7.38 -3.14
N VAL A 320 -35.64 8.28 -3.52
CA VAL A 320 -35.46 9.33 -4.53
C VAL A 320 -36.00 10.61 -3.93
N PHE A 321 -35.16 11.65 -3.83
CA PHE A 321 -35.58 12.97 -3.39
C PHE A 321 -36.82 13.41 -4.18
N GLN A 322 -37.82 13.96 -3.49
CA GLN A 322 -39.08 14.43 -4.08
C GLN A 322 -39.25 15.93 -3.83
N PRO A 323 -38.83 16.80 -4.77
CA PRO A 323 -38.81 18.24 -4.56
C PRO A 323 -40.19 18.83 -4.24
N SER A 324 -41.25 18.27 -4.83
CA SER A 324 -42.62 18.68 -4.59
C SER A 324 -43.10 18.33 -3.18
N ALA A 325 -42.72 17.16 -2.66
CA ALA A 325 -43.08 16.72 -1.31
C ALA A 325 -42.34 17.58 -0.27
N ALA A 326 -41.01 17.70 -0.40
CA ALA A 326 -40.20 18.56 0.47
C ALA A 326 -40.71 20.02 0.46
N SER A 327 -41.02 20.58 -0.72
CA SER A 327 -41.60 21.92 -0.83
C SER A 327 -42.96 22.06 -0.12
N ALA A 328 -43.83 21.05 -0.27
CA ALA A 328 -45.16 21.08 0.31
C ALA A 328 -45.09 21.06 1.83
N VAL A 329 -44.30 20.15 2.40
CA VAL A 329 -44.11 20.04 3.86
C VAL A 329 -43.47 21.32 4.39
N TYR A 330 -42.41 21.82 3.75
CA TYR A 330 -41.78 23.08 4.17
C TYR A 330 -42.74 24.26 4.18
N LYS A 331 -43.58 24.40 3.14
CA LYS A 331 -44.60 25.46 3.10
C LYS A 331 -45.68 25.27 4.17
N THR A 332 -46.03 24.02 4.50
CA THR A 332 -46.96 23.72 5.59
C THR A 332 -46.37 24.14 6.94
N TRP A 333 -45.12 23.79 7.20
CA TRP A 333 -44.39 24.22 8.39
C TRP A 333 -44.28 25.76 8.46
N GLN A 334 -43.86 26.42 7.37
CA GLN A 334 -43.72 27.89 7.34
C GLN A 334 -45.06 28.61 7.55
N ARG A 335 -46.17 28.01 7.05
CA ARG A 335 -47.53 28.50 7.33
C ARG A 335 -47.89 28.34 8.79
N ALA A 336 -47.59 27.19 9.39
CA ALA A 336 -47.80 26.95 10.82
C ALA A 336 -47.01 27.94 11.67
N VAL A 337 -45.73 28.21 11.35
CA VAL A 337 -44.92 29.25 12.02
C VAL A 337 -45.59 30.63 11.88
N SER A 338 -46.06 30.99 10.67
CA SER A 338 -46.72 32.28 10.43
C SER A 338 -48.03 32.44 11.18
N GLU A 339 -48.84 31.37 11.25
CA GLU A 339 -50.11 31.33 11.97
C GLU A 339 -49.87 31.36 13.49
N ALA A 340 -48.88 30.63 13.98
CA ALA A 340 -48.47 30.60 15.37
C ALA A 340 -48.07 32.00 15.87
N VAL A 341 -47.25 32.74 15.11
CA VAL A 341 -46.84 34.13 15.45
C VAL A 341 -48.01 35.11 15.49
N ARG A 342 -49.05 34.90 14.67
CA ARG A 342 -50.26 35.74 14.63
C ARG A 342 -51.35 35.25 15.57
N GLY A 343 -51.25 34.02 16.06
CA GLY A 343 -52.26 33.33 16.84
C GLY A 343 -52.30 33.81 18.30
N PRO A 344 -53.45 33.65 18.96
CA PRO A 344 -53.61 34.08 20.35
C PRO A 344 -52.70 33.30 21.32
N MET A 345 -52.36 32.05 20.97
CA MET A 345 -51.57 31.13 21.78
C MET A 345 -50.15 31.64 22.08
N LEU A 346 -49.41 32.12 21.07
CA LEU A 346 -48.07 32.68 21.27
C LEU A 346 -48.07 34.20 21.51
N ALA A 347 -49.17 34.90 21.20
CA ALA A 347 -49.22 36.36 21.33
C ALA A 347 -48.96 36.85 22.77
N GLY A 348 -49.41 36.10 23.78
CA GLY A 348 -49.14 36.40 25.20
C GLY A 348 -47.65 36.32 25.54
N VAL A 349 -47.03 35.18 25.19
CA VAL A 349 -45.60 34.94 25.43
C VAL A 349 -44.72 35.92 24.63
N LEU A 350 -45.04 36.17 23.36
CA LEU A 350 -44.31 37.12 22.52
C LEU A 350 -44.40 38.57 23.01
N ARG A 351 -45.49 38.95 23.70
CA ARG A 351 -45.59 40.27 24.34
C ARG A 351 -44.71 40.37 25.59
N ARG A 352 -44.59 39.29 26.37
CA ARG A 352 -43.76 39.26 27.59
C ARG A 352 -42.27 39.07 27.29
N ILE A 353 -41.95 38.27 26.28
CA ILE A 353 -40.59 37.95 25.85
C ILE A 353 -40.44 38.39 24.38
N PRO A 354 -40.25 39.70 24.12
CA PRO A 354 -40.16 40.22 22.75
C PRO A 354 -38.96 39.65 21.99
N LEU A 355 -37.92 39.20 22.68
CA LEU A 355 -36.71 38.60 22.09
C LEU A 355 -37.00 37.28 21.36
N LEU A 356 -38.05 36.53 21.73
CA LEU A 356 -38.48 35.37 20.94
C LEU A 356 -38.90 35.78 19.52
N LYS A 357 -39.50 36.97 19.37
CA LYS A 357 -39.89 37.46 18.07
C LYS A 357 -38.67 37.78 17.21
N SER A 358 -37.68 38.49 17.74
CA SER A 358 -36.48 38.91 16.99
C SER A 358 -35.46 37.79 16.80
N CYS A 359 -35.20 36.97 17.82
CA CYS A 359 -34.15 35.96 17.81
C CYS A 359 -34.61 34.57 17.34
N VAL A 360 -35.92 34.33 17.20
CA VAL A 360 -36.44 33.03 16.73
C VAL A 360 -37.36 33.23 15.54
N PHE A 361 -38.53 33.85 15.74
CA PHE A 361 -39.57 33.86 14.72
C PHE A 361 -39.26 34.72 13.49
N THR A 362 -38.52 35.81 13.64
CA THR A 362 -38.07 36.63 12.50
C THR A 362 -37.16 35.82 11.57
N ILE A 363 -36.33 34.94 12.15
CA ILE A 363 -35.42 34.06 11.41
C ILE A 363 -36.18 32.91 10.76
N LEU A 364 -37.04 32.21 11.50
CA LEU A 364 -37.84 31.10 10.97
C LEU A 364 -38.74 31.53 9.79
N LEU A 365 -39.17 32.79 9.77
CA LEU A 365 -39.95 33.38 8.67
C LEU A 365 -39.08 33.89 7.50
N GLY A 366 -37.75 33.84 7.60
CA GLY A 366 -36.82 34.28 6.56
C GLY A 366 -36.79 35.80 6.36
N HIS A 367 -37.12 36.58 7.38
CA HIS A 367 -37.19 38.05 7.29
C HIS A 367 -35.85 38.70 7.65
N PHE A 368 -34.92 38.77 6.69
CA PHE A 368 -33.53 39.22 6.92
C PHE A 368 -33.21 40.66 6.49
N GLN A 369 -34.20 41.51 6.21
CA GLN A 369 -33.96 42.86 5.62
C GLN A 369 -33.12 43.79 6.51
N ASP A 370 -33.27 43.68 7.84
CA ASP A 370 -32.56 44.51 8.82
C ASP A 370 -31.63 43.67 9.71
N PHE A 371 -31.27 42.46 9.25
CA PHE A 371 -30.51 41.51 10.04
C PHE A 371 -29.00 41.66 9.78
N VAL A 372 -28.22 41.77 10.86
CA VAL A 372 -26.75 41.76 10.79
C VAL A 372 -26.30 40.34 11.09
N PHE A 373 -25.60 39.73 10.12
CA PHE A 373 -24.95 38.43 10.29
C PHE A 373 -23.47 38.64 10.60
N ASP A 374 -22.88 37.67 11.27
CA ASP A 374 -21.47 37.75 11.70
C ASP A 374 -20.53 37.40 10.54
N SER A 375 -21.00 36.63 9.56
CA SER A 375 -20.20 36.16 8.43
C SER A 375 -21.04 35.84 7.19
N TRP A 376 -20.40 35.84 6.01
CA TRP A 376 -21.06 35.46 4.75
C TRP A 376 -21.58 34.00 4.73
N PRO A 377 -20.90 32.99 5.34
CA PRO A 377 -21.40 31.61 5.44
C PRO A 377 -22.68 31.53 6.26
N GLU A 378 -22.77 32.27 7.37
CA GLU A 378 -23.97 32.35 8.20
C GLU A 378 -25.15 32.95 7.43
N ALA A 379 -24.93 34.07 6.75
CA ALA A 379 -25.93 34.71 5.91
C ALA A 379 -26.44 33.78 4.79
N LEU A 380 -25.51 33.07 4.12
CA LEU A 380 -25.86 32.12 3.07
C LEU A 380 -26.64 30.93 3.63
N CYS A 381 -26.18 30.33 4.74
CA CYS A 381 -26.84 29.20 5.38
C CYS A 381 -28.28 29.55 5.81
N ALA A 382 -28.47 30.70 6.47
CA ALA A 382 -29.79 31.17 6.87
C ALA A 382 -30.71 31.41 5.65
N GLU A 383 -30.16 31.94 4.55
CA GLU A 383 -30.93 32.06 3.30
C GLU A 383 -31.37 30.69 2.76
N LEU A 384 -30.44 29.72 2.72
CA LEU A 384 -30.71 28.36 2.24
C LEU A 384 -31.75 27.65 3.11
N LEU A 385 -31.73 27.85 4.42
CA LEU A 385 -32.67 27.21 5.35
C LEU A 385 -34.06 27.84 5.33
N TYR A 386 -34.15 29.18 5.40
CA TYR A 386 -35.40 29.87 5.73
C TYR A 386 -36.04 30.66 4.58
N VAL A 387 -35.29 30.92 3.51
CA VAL A 387 -35.77 31.74 2.38
C VAL A 387 -35.88 30.91 1.11
N ARG A 388 -34.86 30.12 0.80
CA ARG A 388 -34.73 29.40 -0.48
C ARG A 388 -34.15 27.98 -0.33
N PRO A 389 -34.85 27.06 0.34
CA PRO A 389 -34.39 25.67 0.48
C PRO A 389 -34.42 24.86 -0.82
N LEU A 390 -35.07 25.37 -1.87
CA LEU A 390 -35.14 24.75 -3.20
C LEU A 390 -34.39 25.57 -4.24
N ILE A 391 -33.15 25.93 -3.95
CA ILE A 391 -32.27 26.64 -4.88
C ILE A 391 -31.53 25.65 -5.79
N ARG A 392 -31.40 25.99 -7.07
CA ARG A 392 -30.63 25.16 -8.01
C ARG A 392 -29.15 25.22 -7.65
N MET A 393 -28.43 24.11 -7.77
CA MET A 393 -27.01 24.01 -7.43
C MET A 393 -26.16 25.14 -8.06
N GLY A 394 -26.37 25.44 -9.35
CA GLY A 394 -25.65 26.53 -10.02
C GLY A 394 -25.93 27.93 -9.45
N ASP A 395 -27.13 28.15 -8.92
CA ASP A 395 -27.53 29.44 -8.33
C ASP A 395 -26.94 29.64 -6.93
N VAL A 396 -26.59 28.56 -6.22
CA VAL A 396 -25.95 28.66 -4.89
C VAL A 396 -24.63 29.40 -4.97
N SER A 397 -23.80 29.09 -5.98
CA SER A 397 -22.54 29.80 -6.20
C SER A 397 -22.73 31.30 -6.47
N VAL A 398 -23.81 31.69 -7.16
CA VAL A 398 -24.14 33.09 -7.43
C VAL A 398 -24.58 33.80 -6.15
N ARG A 399 -25.32 33.11 -5.27
CA ARG A 399 -25.71 33.63 -3.95
C ARG A 399 -24.50 33.79 -3.04
N ALA A 400 -23.61 32.79 -2.99
CA ALA A 400 -22.36 32.86 -2.24
C ALA A 400 -21.49 34.04 -2.70
N ALA A 401 -21.31 34.23 -4.01
CA ALA A 401 -20.57 35.38 -4.53
C ALA A 401 -21.16 36.73 -4.11
N ARG A 402 -22.49 36.81 -4.06
CA ARG A 402 -23.19 38.03 -3.64
C ARG A 402 -23.00 38.28 -2.14
N THR A 403 -23.21 37.28 -1.30
CA THR A 403 -23.03 37.43 0.15
C THR A 403 -21.57 37.73 0.50
N MET A 404 -20.59 37.07 -0.12
CA MET A 404 -19.17 37.42 0.05
C MET A 404 -18.88 38.90 -0.30
N SER A 405 -19.45 39.40 -1.40
CA SER A 405 -19.30 40.80 -1.80
C SER A 405 -19.93 41.78 -0.81
N ASP A 406 -21.08 41.43 -0.22
CA ASP A 406 -21.77 42.28 0.75
C ASP A 406 -20.98 42.41 2.07
N PHE A 407 -20.15 41.41 2.40
CA PHE A 407 -19.27 41.37 3.58
C PHE A 407 -17.87 41.97 3.33
N GLY A 408 -17.65 42.66 2.21
CA GLY A 408 -16.34 43.27 1.93
C GLY A 408 -15.25 42.26 1.51
N HIS A 409 -15.64 41.04 1.15
CA HIS A 409 -14.79 40.05 0.48
C HIS A 409 -15.15 39.96 -1.02
N PRO A 410 -15.00 41.03 -1.82
CA PRO A 410 -15.23 40.89 -3.25
C PRO A 410 -14.17 39.92 -3.81
N PRO A 411 -14.57 38.89 -4.58
CA PRO A 411 -13.62 38.08 -5.33
C PRO A 411 -13.05 38.95 -6.45
N GLN A 412 -12.10 39.82 -6.12
CA GLN A 412 -11.30 40.51 -7.11
C GLN A 412 -10.13 39.59 -7.47
N PRO A 413 -9.84 39.39 -8.76
CA PRO A 413 -8.61 38.71 -9.17
C PRO A 413 -7.43 39.56 -8.68
N SER A 414 -6.77 39.11 -7.63
CA SER A 414 -5.51 39.70 -7.16
C SER A 414 -4.51 39.63 -8.32
N SER A 415 -3.85 40.74 -8.61
CA SER A 415 -2.79 40.81 -9.63
C SER A 415 -1.51 40.05 -9.22
N GLU A 416 -1.47 39.54 -8.00
CA GLU A 416 -0.44 38.66 -7.46
C GLU A 416 -1.10 37.30 -7.22
N GLY A 417 -0.56 36.22 -7.81
CA GLY A 417 -1.23 34.94 -8.05
C GLY A 417 -1.64 34.09 -6.83
N ASP A 418 -1.90 34.70 -5.68
CA ASP A 418 -2.52 34.05 -4.53
C ASP A 418 -4.04 34.25 -4.56
N SER A 419 -4.74 33.24 -5.08
CA SER A 419 -6.19 33.12 -4.90
C SER A 419 -6.49 32.93 -3.40
N THR A 420 -7.47 33.68 -2.87
CA THR A 420 -7.93 33.51 -1.49
C THR A 420 -8.71 32.19 -1.35
N PHE A 421 -8.88 31.70 -0.12
CA PHE A 421 -9.67 30.49 0.13
C PHE A 421 -11.11 30.64 -0.37
N GLU A 422 -11.70 31.83 -0.21
CA GLU A 422 -13.06 32.12 -0.68
C GLU A 422 -13.18 32.05 -2.20
N GLU A 423 -12.16 32.51 -2.94
CA GLU A 423 -12.13 32.40 -4.40
C GLU A 423 -12.07 30.93 -4.84
N ILE A 424 -11.30 30.12 -4.13
CA ILE A 424 -11.24 28.67 -4.34
C ILE A 424 -12.61 28.03 -4.09
N VAL A 425 -13.23 28.28 -2.93
CA VAL A 425 -14.55 27.75 -2.58
C VAL A 425 -15.56 28.09 -3.68
N LEU A 426 -15.57 29.35 -4.13
CA LEU A 426 -16.47 29.82 -5.17
C LEU A 426 -16.22 29.12 -6.51
N ASN A 427 -14.96 28.91 -6.89
CA ASN A 427 -14.61 28.22 -8.14
C ASN A 427 -14.98 26.74 -8.11
N VAL A 428 -14.83 26.06 -6.97
CA VAL A 428 -15.27 24.67 -6.81
C VAL A 428 -16.81 24.60 -6.80
N MET A 429 -17.51 25.52 -6.14
CA MET A 429 -18.98 25.63 -6.18
C MET A 429 -19.52 25.89 -7.60
N ARG A 430 -18.73 26.47 -8.49
CA ARG A 430 -19.04 26.64 -9.92
C ARG A 430 -18.79 25.37 -10.75
N GLY A 431 -18.32 24.29 -10.13
CA GLY A 431 -18.02 23.02 -10.79
C GLY A 431 -16.63 22.96 -11.45
N ASN A 432 -15.70 23.86 -11.11
CA ASN A 432 -14.36 23.84 -11.70
C ASN A 432 -13.46 22.78 -11.02
N ALA A 433 -13.39 21.59 -11.62
CA ALA A 433 -12.54 20.49 -11.16
C ALA A 433 -11.04 20.84 -11.11
N GLY A 434 -10.54 21.64 -12.07
CA GLY A 434 -9.14 22.05 -12.10
C GLY A 434 -8.77 22.95 -10.92
N SER A 435 -9.66 23.90 -10.57
CA SER A 435 -9.48 24.73 -9.38
C SER A 435 -9.47 23.91 -8.08
N ALA A 436 -10.25 22.83 -7.99
CA ALA A 436 -10.24 21.95 -6.83
C ALA A 436 -8.89 21.23 -6.65
N VAL A 437 -8.32 20.69 -7.74
CA VAL A 437 -7.00 20.03 -7.70
C VAL A 437 -5.90 21.04 -7.32
N MET A 438 -5.94 22.24 -7.90
CA MET A 438 -5.00 23.32 -7.54
C MET A 438 -5.12 23.73 -6.08
N ALA A 439 -6.33 23.83 -5.55
CA ALA A 439 -6.59 24.17 -4.16
C ALA A 439 -6.01 23.13 -3.21
N LEU A 440 -6.28 21.85 -3.47
CA LEU A 440 -5.74 20.76 -2.66
C LEU A 440 -4.21 20.74 -2.70
N HIS A 441 -3.62 20.99 -3.86
CA HIS A 441 -2.17 21.13 -3.98
C HIS A 441 -1.65 22.31 -3.13
N LYS A 442 -2.34 23.46 -3.14
CA LYS A 442 -1.97 24.63 -2.34
C LYS A 442 -2.10 24.40 -0.83
N PHE A 443 -3.14 23.70 -0.39
CA PHE A 443 -3.47 23.51 1.04
C PHE A 443 -2.82 22.29 1.70
N GLY A 444 -1.72 21.79 1.13
CA GLY A 444 -0.94 20.70 1.73
C GLY A 444 -0.46 19.68 0.71
N GLY A 445 -1.15 19.55 -0.43
CA GLY A 445 -0.75 18.58 -1.45
C GLY A 445 0.63 18.81 -2.06
N GLY A 446 1.14 20.04 -2.02
CA GLY A 446 2.48 20.41 -2.46
C GLY A 446 3.50 20.57 -1.31
N SER A 447 3.12 20.32 -0.06
CA SER A 447 4.02 20.50 1.09
C SER A 447 5.04 19.37 1.26
N GLY A 448 4.95 18.31 0.45
CA GLY A 448 5.73 17.09 0.62
C GLY A 448 5.18 16.12 1.67
N ALA A 449 4.11 16.48 2.38
CA ALA A 449 3.45 15.58 3.34
C ALA A 449 2.70 14.45 2.62
N ALA A 450 2.90 13.22 3.10
CA ALA A 450 2.39 12.02 2.45
C ALA A 450 0.86 11.99 2.27
N LEU A 451 0.08 12.24 3.33
CA LEU A 451 -1.38 12.14 3.29
C LEU A 451 -2.02 13.19 2.37
N PRO A 452 -1.74 14.51 2.51
CA PRO A 452 -2.27 15.52 1.60
C PRO A 452 -1.87 15.28 0.14
N ALA A 453 -0.60 14.96 -0.13
CA ALA A 453 -0.12 14.69 -1.49
C ALA A 453 -0.85 13.49 -2.12
N THR A 454 -1.03 12.43 -1.35
CA THR A 454 -1.78 11.23 -1.78
C THR A 454 -3.23 11.57 -2.07
N MET A 455 -3.89 12.38 -1.23
CA MET A 455 -5.26 12.81 -1.47
C MET A 455 -5.43 13.61 -2.76
N VAL A 456 -4.50 14.52 -3.07
CA VAL A 456 -4.54 15.27 -4.33
C VAL A 456 -4.40 14.35 -5.52
N ALA A 457 -3.45 13.41 -5.46
CA ALA A 457 -3.22 12.44 -6.53
C ALA A 457 -4.44 11.52 -6.73
N LEU A 458 -5.03 11.00 -5.65
CA LEU A 458 -6.21 10.13 -5.70
C LEU A 458 -7.44 10.87 -6.20
N LEU A 459 -7.70 12.09 -5.73
CA LEU A 459 -8.85 12.88 -6.18
C LEU A 459 -8.69 13.33 -7.64
N CYS A 460 -7.48 13.72 -8.07
CA CYS A 460 -7.21 14.04 -9.47
C CYS A 460 -7.46 12.82 -10.39
N ASN A 461 -7.05 11.61 -9.97
CA ASN A 461 -7.40 10.38 -10.67
C ASN A 461 -8.91 10.19 -10.74
N LEU A 462 -9.62 10.34 -9.62
CA LEU A 462 -11.05 10.17 -9.53
C LEU A 462 -11.82 11.14 -10.44
N LEU A 463 -11.38 12.40 -10.50
CA LEU A 463 -11.95 13.43 -11.39
C LEU A 463 -11.64 13.17 -12.87
N ASN A 464 -10.47 12.61 -13.18
CA ASN A 464 -10.13 12.19 -14.53
C ASN A 464 -10.93 10.95 -14.96
N ASP A 465 -11.14 9.98 -14.07
CA ASP A 465 -11.97 8.80 -14.34
C ASP A 465 -13.45 9.17 -14.53
N ALA A 466 -13.85 10.33 -13.99
CA ALA A 466 -15.14 10.95 -14.19
C ALA A 466 -15.20 11.87 -15.45
N ASP A 467 -14.17 11.91 -16.29
CA ASP A 467 -14.06 12.75 -17.49
C ASP A 467 -14.21 14.27 -17.22
N LEU A 468 -13.92 14.75 -16.00
CA LEU A 468 -14.03 16.16 -15.63
C LEU A 468 -12.77 16.99 -15.87
N ILE A 469 -11.62 16.31 -15.94
CA ILE A 469 -10.33 16.93 -16.23
C ILE A 469 -9.91 16.44 -17.62
N PRO A 470 -9.68 17.34 -18.59
CA PRO A 470 -9.27 16.93 -19.92
C PRO A 470 -7.89 16.28 -19.87
N SER A 471 -7.76 15.08 -20.45
CA SER A 471 -6.48 14.39 -20.58
C SER A 471 -5.60 15.11 -21.61
N ASP A 472 -4.84 16.12 -21.18
CA ASP A 472 -3.97 16.87 -22.08
C ASP A 472 -2.74 16.03 -22.48
N LYS A 473 -2.49 15.91 -23.79
CA LYS A 473 -1.56 14.90 -24.34
C LYS A 473 -0.07 15.19 -24.10
N LYS A 474 0.28 16.36 -23.57
CA LYS A 474 1.68 16.83 -23.50
C LYS A 474 2.29 16.79 -22.10
N LEU A 475 1.50 16.89 -21.05
CA LEU A 475 1.92 16.78 -19.66
C LEU A 475 0.74 16.18 -18.88
N ASP A 476 0.84 14.88 -18.57
CA ASP A 476 -0.18 14.19 -17.80
C ASP A 476 0.01 14.57 -16.32
N ILE A 477 -0.61 15.68 -15.89
CA ILE A 477 -0.54 16.23 -14.52
C ILE A 477 -0.82 15.14 -13.48
N ARG A 478 -1.71 14.20 -13.80
CA ARG A 478 -2.03 13.03 -12.98
C ARG A 478 -0.81 12.17 -12.67
N VAL A 479 0.05 11.96 -13.65
CA VAL A 479 1.27 11.15 -13.51
C VAL A 479 2.28 11.87 -12.63
N GLU A 480 2.42 13.19 -12.79
CA GLU A 480 3.28 13.99 -11.93
C GLU A 480 2.78 13.99 -10.48
N LEU A 481 1.48 14.14 -10.25
CA LEU A 481 0.90 14.10 -8.91
C LEU A 481 1.04 12.72 -8.26
N LEU A 482 0.90 11.63 -9.02
CA LEU A 482 1.11 10.27 -8.52
C LEU A 482 2.57 10.02 -8.14
N ILE A 483 3.50 10.44 -8.99
CA ILE A 483 4.94 10.33 -8.72
C ILE A 483 5.29 11.17 -7.48
N PHE A 484 4.83 12.42 -7.43
CA PHE A 484 5.04 13.30 -6.29
C PHE A 484 4.50 12.69 -5.00
N ALA A 485 3.25 12.21 -4.99
CA ALA A 485 2.66 11.55 -3.84
C ALA A 485 3.45 10.32 -3.39
N SER A 486 3.92 9.49 -4.33
CA SER A 486 4.75 8.33 -3.99
C SER A 486 6.10 8.71 -3.37
N GLN A 487 6.70 9.81 -3.82
CA GLN A 487 7.93 10.36 -3.25
C GLN A 487 7.68 10.95 -1.86
N SER A 488 6.57 11.68 -1.67
CA SER A 488 6.13 12.20 -0.38
C SER A 488 5.90 11.09 0.65
N ILE A 489 5.29 9.97 0.25
CA ILE A 489 5.14 8.79 1.11
C ILE A 489 6.51 8.27 1.56
N LEU A 490 7.43 8.07 0.62
CA LEU A 490 8.78 7.57 0.94
C LEU A 490 9.54 8.53 1.86
N SER A 491 9.49 9.84 1.60
CA SER A 491 10.20 10.82 2.41
C SER A 491 9.61 10.93 3.82
N SER A 492 8.29 11.01 3.96
CA SER A 492 7.62 11.21 5.25
C SER A 492 7.73 9.98 6.17
N LEU A 493 7.83 8.77 5.62
CA LEU A 493 7.92 7.53 6.38
C LEU A 493 9.35 6.97 6.49
N SER A 494 10.33 7.59 5.84
CA SER A 494 11.72 7.11 5.79
C SER A 494 12.37 6.88 7.16
N SER A 495 12.01 7.66 8.18
CA SER A 495 12.63 7.61 9.51
C SER A 495 11.92 6.73 10.52
N THR A 496 10.60 6.54 10.39
CA THR A 496 9.76 5.84 11.38
C THR A 496 9.33 4.46 10.90
N HIS A 497 8.88 4.35 9.65
CA HIS A 497 8.29 3.15 9.06
C HIS A 497 8.66 3.02 7.58
N ALA A 498 9.97 2.94 7.29
CA ALA A 498 10.49 2.89 5.93
C ALA A 498 9.92 1.71 5.11
N ASP A 499 9.65 0.59 5.78
CA ASP A 499 9.02 -0.60 5.24
C ASP A 499 7.58 -0.36 4.78
N VAL A 500 6.78 0.27 5.63
CA VAL A 500 5.40 0.67 5.31
C VAL A 500 5.40 1.72 4.20
N GLY A 501 6.31 2.70 4.25
CA GLY A 501 6.45 3.73 3.23
C GLY A 501 6.72 3.15 1.85
N ALA A 502 7.67 2.22 1.73
CA ALA A 502 7.97 1.54 0.47
C ALA A 502 6.77 0.74 -0.06
N GLN A 503 6.04 0.05 0.82
CA GLN A 503 4.85 -0.70 0.45
C GLN A 503 3.73 0.22 -0.06
N LEU A 504 3.40 1.29 0.67
CA LEU A 504 2.35 2.25 0.30
C LEU A 504 2.69 2.97 -1.02
N ALA A 505 3.93 3.42 -1.19
CA ALA A 505 4.38 4.07 -2.41
C ALA A 505 4.27 3.13 -3.62
N THR A 506 4.65 1.86 -3.43
CA THR A 506 4.52 0.82 -4.47
C THR A 506 3.05 0.54 -4.80
N GLN A 507 2.20 0.37 -3.78
CA GLN A 507 0.76 0.15 -3.94
C GLN A 507 0.05 1.30 -4.66
N LEU A 508 0.47 2.55 -4.42
CA LEU A 508 -0.08 3.71 -5.11
C LEU A 508 0.20 3.70 -6.62
N LEU A 509 1.39 3.27 -7.03
CA LEU A 509 1.85 3.30 -8.42
C LEU A 509 1.44 2.07 -9.25
N ILE A 510 1.36 0.89 -8.63
CA ILE A 510 1.07 -0.38 -9.33
C ILE A 510 -0.16 -0.34 -10.24
N PRO A 511 -1.33 0.21 -9.83
CA PRO A 511 -2.52 0.25 -10.68
C PRO A 511 -2.31 1.01 -11.99
N HIS A 512 -1.33 1.92 -12.03
CA HIS A 512 -1.02 2.79 -13.18
C HIS A 512 0.22 2.33 -13.96
N ALA A 513 1.07 1.52 -13.34
CA ALA A 513 2.17 0.87 -14.00
C ALA A 513 1.61 -0.25 -14.89
N THR A 514 1.59 -0.06 -16.21
CA THR A 514 1.32 -1.15 -17.15
C THR A 514 2.48 -1.30 -18.12
N PRO A 515 2.82 -2.51 -18.60
CA PRO A 515 4.00 -2.72 -19.46
C PRO A 515 3.96 -1.94 -20.78
N ARG A 516 2.76 -1.50 -21.21
CA ARG A 516 2.55 -0.65 -22.39
C ARG A 516 2.02 0.75 -22.04
N GLY A 517 1.90 1.06 -20.75
CA GLY A 517 1.34 2.32 -20.27
C GLY A 517 2.40 3.37 -20.04
N ASN A 518 2.25 4.09 -18.93
CA ASN A 518 3.14 5.20 -18.64
C ASN A 518 4.52 4.70 -18.17
N ALA A 519 5.49 4.77 -19.09
CA ALA A 519 6.87 4.37 -18.84
C ALA A 519 7.49 5.14 -17.66
N ARG A 520 7.05 6.37 -17.39
CA ARG A 520 7.56 7.19 -16.28
C ARG A 520 7.16 6.61 -14.93
N ILE A 521 5.89 6.22 -14.76
CA ILE A 521 5.41 5.56 -13.53
C ILE A 521 6.15 4.25 -13.30
N THR A 522 6.35 3.47 -14.38
CA THR A 522 7.05 2.18 -14.28
C THR A 522 8.54 2.38 -13.93
N ALA A 523 9.17 3.41 -14.48
CA ALA A 523 10.55 3.78 -14.16
C ALA A 523 10.69 4.26 -12.70
N THR A 524 9.80 5.14 -12.23
CA THR A 524 9.79 5.60 -10.83
C THR A 524 9.55 4.44 -9.87
N LEU A 525 8.59 3.56 -10.16
CA LEU A 525 8.35 2.35 -9.35
C LEU A 525 9.62 1.48 -9.27
N ALA A 526 10.28 1.25 -10.40
CA ALA A 526 11.52 0.46 -10.43
C ALA A 526 12.67 1.15 -9.69
N GLU A 527 12.82 2.47 -9.85
CA GLU A 527 13.82 3.26 -9.13
C GLU A 527 13.61 3.18 -7.61
N HIS A 528 12.36 3.28 -7.14
CA HIS A 528 12.03 3.11 -5.72
C HIS A 528 12.44 1.72 -5.22
N LEU A 529 12.11 0.66 -5.96
CA LEU A 529 12.43 -0.72 -5.56
C LEU A 529 13.93 -1.04 -5.66
N GLU A 530 14.64 -0.48 -6.64
CA GLU A 530 16.08 -0.72 -6.84
C GLU A 530 16.94 -0.08 -5.74
N HIS A 531 16.53 1.08 -5.23
CA HIS A 531 17.24 1.80 -4.17
C HIS A 531 16.75 1.44 -2.76
N HIS A 532 15.71 0.61 -2.65
CA HIS A 532 15.18 0.19 -1.36
C HIS A 532 15.95 -1.01 -0.83
N TYR A 533 16.34 -0.96 0.44
CA TYR A 533 17.07 -2.03 1.13
C TYR A 533 16.18 -2.62 2.23
N PRO A 534 15.45 -3.72 1.97
CA PRO A 534 14.46 -4.22 2.92
C PRO A 534 15.10 -4.66 4.23
N CYS A 535 14.58 -4.16 5.34
CA CYS A 535 15.05 -4.48 6.68
C CYS A 535 14.63 -5.89 7.10
N SER A 536 13.51 -6.41 6.58
CA SER A 536 12.99 -7.73 6.92
C SER A 536 12.66 -8.61 5.71
N ASP A 537 12.60 -9.92 5.93
CA ASP A 537 12.18 -10.88 4.90
C ASP A 537 10.70 -10.72 4.52
N VAL A 538 9.85 -10.41 5.51
CA VAL A 538 8.41 -10.20 5.31
C VAL A 538 8.17 -9.02 4.38
N GLU A 539 8.89 -7.93 4.59
CA GLU A 539 8.84 -6.74 3.76
C GLU A 539 9.27 -7.02 2.32
N ALA A 540 10.44 -7.65 2.13
CA ALA A 540 10.92 -8.01 0.81
C ALA A 540 9.93 -8.93 0.07
N PHE A 541 9.35 -9.91 0.77
CA PHE A 541 8.33 -10.80 0.20
C PHE A 541 7.06 -10.04 -0.20
N THR A 542 6.62 -9.12 0.64
CA THR A 542 5.43 -8.28 0.38
C THR A 542 5.64 -7.42 -0.87
N LEU A 543 6.80 -6.77 -1.02
CA LEU A 543 7.14 -5.97 -2.21
C LEU A 543 7.20 -6.83 -3.48
N LEU A 544 7.77 -8.04 -3.42
CA LEU A 544 7.77 -8.98 -4.54
C LEU A 544 6.35 -9.40 -4.93
N GLN A 545 5.50 -9.70 -3.96
CA GLN A 545 4.11 -10.11 -4.19
C GLN A 545 3.29 -8.98 -4.82
N LEU A 546 3.46 -7.74 -4.37
CA LEU A 546 2.82 -6.57 -4.95
C LEU A 546 3.19 -6.38 -6.44
N CYS A 547 4.44 -6.66 -6.79
CA CYS A 547 4.95 -6.50 -8.16
C CYS A 547 4.69 -7.70 -9.08
N GLU A 548 4.22 -8.84 -8.53
CA GLU A 548 4.14 -10.12 -9.26
C GLU A 548 3.29 -10.01 -10.53
N ASP A 549 2.16 -9.31 -10.46
CA ASP A 549 1.27 -9.13 -11.60
C ASP A 549 1.93 -8.35 -12.75
N LEU A 550 2.78 -7.37 -12.44
CA LEU A 550 3.50 -6.58 -13.45
C LEU A 550 4.61 -7.39 -14.10
N VAL A 551 5.33 -8.19 -13.30
CA VAL A 551 6.34 -9.12 -13.80
C VAL A 551 5.70 -10.17 -14.70
N ARG A 552 4.56 -10.74 -14.29
CA ARG A 552 3.80 -11.72 -15.09
C ARG A 552 3.29 -11.08 -16.39
N LYS A 553 2.87 -9.82 -16.38
CA LYS A 553 2.49 -9.07 -17.59
C LYS A 553 3.69 -8.69 -18.49
N GLY A 554 4.92 -9.00 -18.09
CA GLY A 554 6.13 -8.84 -18.92
C GLY A 554 6.89 -7.52 -18.72
N SER A 555 6.73 -6.84 -17.58
CA SER A 555 7.51 -5.64 -17.28
C SER A 555 8.95 -5.99 -16.89
N ARG A 556 9.89 -5.84 -17.82
CA ARG A 556 11.32 -6.10 -17.56
C ARG A 556 11.94 -5.15 -16.55
N VAL A 557 11.57 -3.87 -16.60
CA VAL A 557 12.13 -2.83 -15.72
C VAL A 557 11.77 -3.10 -14.25
N VAL A 558 10.52 -3.52 -13.99
CA VAL A 558 10.08 -3.91 -12.64
C VAL A 558 10.74 -5.22 -12.20
N LEU A 559 10.92 -6.18 -13.12
CA LEU A 559 11.62 -7.42 -12.81
C LEU A 559 13.07 -7.16 -12.38
N ASP A 560 13.81 -6.32 -13.11
CA ASP A 560 15.19 -5.98 -12.78
C ASP A 560 15.26 -5.36 -11.37
N ALA A 561 14.31 -4.49 -11.01
CA ALA A 561 14.22 -3.92 -9.66
C ALA A 561 13.84 -4.97 -8.58
N CYS A 562 12.93 -5.90 -8.88
CA CYS A 562 12.63 -7.02 -7.98
C CYS A 562 13.85 -7.94 -7.75
N LEU A 563 14.70 -8.12 -8.77
CA LEU A 563 15.95 -8.86 -8.63
C LEU A 563 16.93 -8.10 -7.72
N SER A 564 17.00 -6.77 -7.81
CA SER A 564 17.80 -5.94 -6.89
C SER A 564 17.37 -6.13 -5.43
N LEU A 565 16.06 -6.20 -5.14
CA LEU A 565 15.57 -6.51 -3.78
C LEU A 565 16.04 -7.88 -3.29
N CYS A 566 15.98 -8.90 -4.14
CA CYS A 566 16.47 -10.25 -3.80
C CYS A 566 17.98 -10.24 -3.56
N MET A 567 18.74 -9.49 -4.37
CA MET A 567 20.18 -9.35 -4.22
C MET A 567 20.56 -8.61 -2.93
N ALA A 568 19.82 -7.57 -2.53
CA ALA A 568 20.02 -6.85 -1.28
C ALA A 568 19.85 -7.79 -0.06
N ARG A 569 18.77 -8.59 -0.01
CA ARG A 569 18.59 -9.58 1.05
C ARG A 569 19.65 -10.68 1.01
N HIS A 570 20.01 -11.15 -0.18
CA HIS A 570 21.11 -12.09 -0.36
C HIS A 570 22.42 -11.57 0.27
N GLU A 571 22.77 -10.30 0.01
CA GLU A 571 23.99 -9.68 0.53
C GLU A 571 23.95 -9.54 2.06
N HIS A 572 22.79 -9.25 2.65
CA HIS A 572 22.61 -9.23 4.10
C HIS A 572 22.87 -10.60 4.76
N TYR A 573 22.28 -11.68 4.24
CA TYR A 573 22.54 -13.03 4.78
C TYR A 573 23.98 -13.50 4.50
N ALA A 574 24.55 -13.08 3.35
CA ALA A 574 25.94 -13.37 3.04
C ALA A 574 26.92 -12.64 3.98
N SER A 575 26.59 -11.43 4.46
CA SER A 575 27.40 -10.73 5.47
C SER A 575 27.28 -11.34 6.86
N ASP A 576 26.15 -11.98 7.16
CA ASP A 576 25.86 -12.61 8.45
C ASP A 576 26.30 -14.09 8.51
N ASP A 577 27.11 -14.56 7.54
CA ASP A 577 27.59 -15.94 7.42
C ASP A 577 26.46 -17.00 7.49
N THR A 578 25.28 -16.66 6.95
CA THR A 578 24.08 -17.53 6.95
C THR A 578 23.76 -17.98 5.53
N PRO A 579 24.49 -18.97 4.98
CA PRO A 579 24.42 -19.35 3.58
C PRO A 579 23.03 -19.82 3.15
N GLY A 580 22.27 -20.48 4.03
CA GLY A 580 20.92 -20.93 3.71
C GLY A 580 19.95 -19.79 3.37
N GLY A 581 19.97 -18.71 4.18
CA GLY A 581 19.19 -17.50 3.92
C GLY A 581 19.64 -16.78 2.64
N ALA A 582 20.96 -16.72 2.42
CA ALA A 582 21.53 -16.11 1.21
C ALA A 582 21.10 -16.85 -0.06
N ILE A 583 21.01 -18.18 -0.01
CA ILE A 583 20.56 -19.02 -1.13
C ILE A 583 19.06 -18.90 -1.33
N PHE A 584 18.27 -18.91 -0.25
CA PHE A 584 16.81 -18.73 -0.32
C PHE A 584 16.43 -17.50 -1.15
N TRP A 585 17.07 -16.35 -0.91
CA TRP A 585 16.78 -15.11 -1.66
C TRP A 585 17.20 -15.15 -3.12
N LEU A 586 18.32 -15.83 -3.45
CA LEU A 586 18.68 -16.06 -4.86
C LEU A 586 17.65 -16.94 -5.56
N LEU A 587 17.15 -17.98 -4.90
CA LEU A 587 16.10 -18.86 -5.43
C LEU A 587 14.79 -18.10 -5.68
N ARG A 588 14.37 -17.22 -4.77
CA ARG A 588 13.19 -16.35 -4.97
C ARG A 588 13.38 -15.40 -6.16
N GLY A 589 14.58 -14.85 -6.35
CA GLY A 589 14.90 -14.04 -7.53
C GLY A 589 14.80 -14.83 -8.84
N ILE A 590 15.33 -16.06 -8.88
CA ILE A 590 15.21 -16.95 -10.04
C ILE A 590 13.74 -17.35 -10.28
N GLU A 591 12.98 -17.62 -9.22
CA GLU A 591 11.55 -17.91 -9.31
C GLU A 591 10.80 -16.74 -9.97
N CYS A 592 11.02 -15.52 -9.48
CA CYS A 592 10.42 -14.29 -10.02
C CYS A 592 10.76 -14.11 -11.51
N TRP A 593 12.03 -14.31 -11.88
CA TRP A 593 12.47 -14.27 -13.28
C TRP A 593 11.79 -15.35 -14.13
N SER A 594 11.61 -16.56 -13.59
CA SER A 594 10.95 -17.67 -14.30
C SER A 594 9.47 -17.38 -14.62
N LYS A 595 8.78 -16.57 -13.80
CA LYS A 595 7.39 -16.17 -14.06
C LYS A 595 7.26 -15.29 -15.31
N MET A 596 8.30 -14.54 -15.69
CA MET A 596 8.31 -13.71 -16.91
C MET A 596 8.65 -14.52 -18.17
N LEU A 597 9.58 -15.47 -18.07
CA LEU A 597 10.05 -16.31 -19.17
C LEU A 597 8.92 -17.03 -19.91
N VAL A 598 7.94 -17.56 -19.16
CA VAL A 598 6.77 -18.28 -19.71
C VAL A 598 6.07 -17.43 -20.78
N ASN A 599 6.10 -16.11 -20.65
CA ASN A 599 5.39 -15.18 -21.53
C ASN A 599 6.27 -14.54 -22.61
N THR A 600 7.60 -14.53 -22.45
CA THR A 600 8.50 -13.75 -23.30
C THR A 600 9.45 -14.59 -24.15
N GLY A 601 9.74 -15.85 -23.77
CA GLY A 601 10.62 -16.74 -24.51
C GLY A 601 12.08 -16.28 -24.63
N VAL A 602 12.51 -15.29 -23.84
CA VAL A 602 13.87 -14.74 -23.88
C VAL A 602 14.77 -15.49 -22.89
N GLY A 603 15.66 -16.35 -23.39
CA GLY A 603 16.56 -17.20 -22.60
C GLY A 603 17.76 -16.48 -21.96
N THR A 604 17.61 -15.26 -21.43
CA THR A 604 18.74 -14.52 -20.82
C THR A 604 18.90 -14.86 -19.34
N ILE A 605 20.04 -15.42 -18.95
CA ILE A 605 20.39 -15.73 -17.55
C ILE A 605 20.17 -14.51 -16.62
N SER A 606 19.48 -14.71 -15.50
CA SER A 606 19.23 -13.65 -14.50
C SER A 606 20.47 -13.32 -13.67
N SER A 607 20.50 -12.14 -13.05
CA SER A 607 21.57 -11.75 -12.12
C SER A 607 21.66 -12.69 -10.92
N CYS A 608 20.51 -13.11 -10.36
CA CYS A 608 20.45 -14.08 -9.27
C CYS A 608 20.96 -15.47 -9.69
N ASP A 609 20.63 -15.95 -10.89
CA ASP A 609 21.15 -17.21 -11.42
C ASP A 609 22.68 -17.17 -11.56
N ARG A 610 23.20 -16.08 -12.14
CA ARG A 610 24.65 -15.88 -12.26
C ARG A 610 25.34 -15.86 -10.90
N LYS A 611 24.77 -15.18 -9.90
CA LYS A 611 25.31 -15.13 -8.54
C LYS A 611 25.29 -16.50 -7.87
N LEU A 612 24.20 -17.26 -8.03
CA LEU A 612 24.07 -18.63 -7.52
C LEU A 612 25.17 -19.54 -8.10
N ARG A 613 25.38 -19.51 -9.42
CA ARG A 613 26.46 -20.26 -10.08
C ARG A 613 27.84 -19.92 -9.52
N ILE A 614 28.15 -18.64 -9.37
CA ILE A 614 29.43 -18.17 -8.81
C ILE A 614 29.61 -18.67 -7.37
N MET A 615 28.58 -18.60 -6.54
CA MET A 615 28.63 -19.08 -5.16
C MET A 615 28.84 -20.59 -5.08
N CYS A 616 28.08 -21.38 -5.84
CA CYS A 616 28.24 -22.83 -5.84
C CYS A 616 29.61 -23.26 -6.34
N ALA A 617 30.11 -22.63 -7.42
CA ALA A 617 31.46 -22.88 -7.93
C ALA A 617 32.54 -22.51 -6.91
N SER A 618 32.41 -21.36 -6.26
CA SER A 618 33.36 -20.91 -5.22
C SER A 618 33.34 -21.82 -4.00
N ALA A 619 32.17 -22.23 -3.52
CA ALA A 619 32.03 -23.14 -2.39
C ALA A 619 32.63 -24.52 -2.71
N ALA A 620 32.37 -25.05 -3.91
CA ALA A 620 32.95 -26.32 -4.36
C ALA A 620 34.48 -26.24 -4.41
N GLN A 621 35.03 -25.14 -4.95
CA GLN A 621 36.46 -24.92 -5.03
C GLN A 621 37.12 -24.79 -3.66
N GLN A 622 36.53 -24.01 -2.74
CA GLN A 622 37.07 -23.82 -1.39
C GLN A 622 37.04 -25.12 -0.58
N LEU A 623 35.97 -25.90 -0.70
CA LEU A 623 35.84 -27.20 -0.06
C LEU A 623 36.87 -28.21 -0.62
N LEU A 624 36.99 -28.33 -1.95
CA LEU A 624 37.99 -29.19 -2.59
C LEU A 624 39.41 -28.87 -2.14
N ARG A 625 39.80 -27.59 -2.19
CA ARG A 625 41.14 -27.16 -1.75
C ARG A 625 41.39 -27.47 -0.28
N SER A 626 40.40 -27.26 0.57
CA SER A 626 40.54 -27.54 2.00
C SER A 626 40.75 -29.02 2.27
N MET A 627 40.06 -29.90 1.54
CA MET A 627 40.23 -31.35 1.64
C MET A 627 41.62 -31.78 1.17
N VAL A 628 42.09 -31.24 0.04
CA VAL A 628 43.43 -31.53 -0.51
C VAL A 628 44.54 -31.06 0.43
N GLU A 629 44.40 -29.87 1.01
CA GLU A 629 45.37 -29.30 1.95
C GLU A 629 45.30 -29.92 3.35
N GLN A 630 44.33 -30.80 3.61
CA GLN A 630 44.02 -31.35 4.95
C GLN A 630 43.89 -30.23 6.00
N SER A 631 43.25 -29.14 5.60
CA SER A 631 43.12 -27.94 6.43
C SER A 631 42.20 -28.18 7.63
N SER A 632 42.49 -27.55 8.76
CA SER A 632 41.60 -27.56 9.93
C SER A 632 40.23 -26.91 9.66
N LYS A 633 40.07 -26.21 8.52
CA LYS A 633 38.83 -25.55 8.09
C LYS A 633 37.89 -26.43 7.26
N VAL A 634 38.24 -27.69 6.98
CA VAL A 634 37.41 -28.59 6.16
C VAL A 634 36.00 -28.70 6.73
N THR A 635 35.84 -28.89 8.04
CA THR A 635 34.53 -29.03 8.69
C THR A 635 33.65 -27.80 8.47
N GLN A 636 34.20 -26.60 8.64
CA GLN A 636 33.48 -25.34 8.39
C GLN A 636 33.04 -25.21 6.93
N HIS A 637 33.92 -25.52 5.96
CA HIS A 637 33.55 -25.45 4.55
C HIS A 637 32.56 -26.55 4.14
N VAL A 638 32.62 -27.74 4.76
CA VAL A 638 31.61 -28.79 4.57
C VAL A 638 30.25 -28.33 5.08
N GLU A 639 30.18 -27.75 6.27
CA GLU A 639 28.92 -27.24 6.85
C GLU A 639 28.28 -26.18 5.94
N VAL A 640 29.06 -25.19 5.49
CA VAL A 640 28.57 -24.14 4.57
C VAL A 640 28.10 -24.72 3.24
N ALA A 641 28.91 -25.58 2.62
CA ALA A 641 28.56 -26.18 1.33
C ALA A 641 27.35 -27.13 1.43
N HIS A 642 27.26 -27.89 2.53
CA HIS A 642 26.13 -28.77 2.81
C HIS A 642 24.85 -27.96 3.01
N GLU A 643 24.90 -26.86 3.76
CA GLU A 643 23.75 -25.98 3.97
C GLU A 643 23.27 -25.37 2.64
N ILE A 644 24.18 -24.91 1.77
CA ILE A 644 23.81 -24.43 0.42
C ILE A 644 23.05 -25.51 -0.37
N VAL A 645 23.59 -26.73 -0.44
CA VAL A 645 22.97 -27.84 -1.18
C VAL A 645 21.62 -28.23 -0.57
N LYS A 646 21.54 -28.24 0.76
CA LYS A 646 20.32 -28.55 1.51
C LYS A 646 19.23 -27.52 1.21
N SER A 647 19.53 -26.22 1.30
CA SER A 647 18.55 -25.17 1.00
C SER A 647 18.02 -25.23 -0.44
N ILE A 648 18.85 -25.61 -1.41
CA ILE A 648 18.40 -25.81 -2.80
C ILE A 648 17.46 -27.02 -2.93
N LYS A 649 17.72 -28.10 -2.19
CA LYS A 649 16.90 -29.33 -2.24
C LYS A 649 15.59 -29.22 -1.48
N GLU A 650 15.57 -28.46 -0.38
CA GLU A 650 14.36 -28.26 0.44
C GLU A 650 13.32 -27.37 -0.25
N ASP A 651 13.73 -26.54 -1.20
CA ASP A 651 12.82 -25.73 -2.00
C ASP A 651 12.15 -26.57 -3.11
N GLU A 652 10.98 -27.14 -2.83
CA GLU A 652 10.23 -27.99 -3.76
C GLU A 652 10.00 -27.34 -5.13
N THR A 653 9.84 -26.02 -5.17
CA THR A 653 9.54 -25.27 -6.40
C THR A 653 10.77 -25.07 -7.29
N MET A 654 11.94 -24.96 -6.68
CA MET A 654 13.19 -24.62 -7.36
C MET A 654 14.16 -25.80 -7.49
N ALA A 655 14.03 -26.85 -6.67
CA ALA A 655 14.90 -28.02 -6.70
C ALA A 655 14.99 -28.66 -8.09
N GLY A 656 13.85 -28.80 -8.79
CA GLY A 656 13.83 -29.32 -10.15
C GLY A 656 14.52 -28.40 -11.16
N LYS A 657 14.30 -27.08 -11.06
CA LYS A 657 14.87 -26.08 -11.99
C LYS A 657 16.38 -25.91 -11.78
N CYS A 658 16.81 -25.81 -10.51
CA CYS A 658 18.23 -25.63 -10.16
C CYS A 658 19.04 -26.92 -10.26
N GLY A 659 18.39 -28.09 -10.26
CA GLY A 659 19.07 -29.39 -10.44
C GLY A 659 19.78 -29.53 -11.79
N HIS A 660 19.37 -28.78 -12.81
CA HIS A 660 20.03 -28.75 -14.12
C HIS A 660 21.27 -27.84 -14.14
N ILE A 661 21.45 -26.95 -13.16
CA ILE A 661 22.58 -26.03 -13.10
C ILE A 661 23.86 -26.82 -12.78
N THR A 662 24.84 -26.71 -13.68
CA THR A 662 26.12 -27.45 -13.61
C THR A 662 26.88 -27.22 -12.30
N GLU A 663 26.94 -25.98 -11.83
CA GLU A 663 27.66 -25.57 -10.63
C GLU A 663 26.98 -26.10 -9.35
N VAL A 664 25.65 -26.22 -9.34
CA VAL A 664 24.88 -26.80 -8.23
C VAL A 664 25.14 -28.32 -8.16
N ARG A 665 25.12 -29.00 -9.32
CA ARG A 665 25.45 -30.44 -9.40
C ARG A 665 26.88 -30.71 -8.95
N LEU A 666 27.83 -29.89 -9.40
CA LEU A 666 29.23 -29.97 -8.97
C LEU A 666 29.35 -29.82 -7.45
N LEU A 667 28.74 -28.80 -6.86
CA LEU A 667 28.76 -28.60 -5.41
C LEU A 667 28.17 -29.80 -4.66
N ASN A 668 27.03 -30.33 -5.13
CA ASN A 668 26.39 -31.50 -4.52
C ASN A 668 27.32 -32.72 -4.52
N HIS A 669 28.00 -33.00 -5.63
CA HIS A 669 28.98 -34.09 -5.69
C HIS A 669 30.19 -33.84 -4.79
N VAL A 670 30.71 -32.60 -4.74
CA VAL A 670 31.84 -32.24 -3.86
C VAL A 670 31.48 -32.38 -2.38
N VAL A 671 30.27 -32.00 -1.97
CA VAL A 671 29.76 -32.23 -0.61
C VAL A 671 29.66 -33.72 -0.32
N SER A 672 29.13 -34.52 -1.26
CA SER A 672 29.10 -35.98 -1.12
C SER A 672 30.50 -36.57 -0.98
N ILE A 673 31.50 -36.12 -1.76
CA ILE A 673 32.90 -36.55 -1.61
C ILE A 673 33.38 -36.28 -0.19
N ALA A 674 33.19 -35.06 0.32
CA ALA A 674 33.66 -34.68 1.65
C ALA A 674 33.01 -35.51 2.76
N MET A 675 31.69 -35.70 2.69
CA MET A 675 30.94 -36.50 3.67
C MET A 675 31.32 -37.98 3.60
N SER A 676 31.48 -38.55 2.40
CA SER A 676 31.88 -39.95 2.22
C SER A 676 33.32 -40.21 2.69
N LEU A 677 34.25 -39.27 2.46
CA LEU A 677 35.61 -39.35 3.00
C LEU A 677 35.62 -39.27 4.53
N ALA A 678 34.79 -38.41 5.13
CA ALA A 678 34.65 -38.33 6.59
C ALA A 678 34.00 -39.58 7.21
N GLY A 679 33.13 -40.26 6.47
CA GLY A 679 32.47 -41.51 6.87
C GLY A 679 33.20 -42.78 6.45
N GLU A 680 34.46 -42.69 5.97
CA GLU A 680 35.29 -43.81 5.48
C GLU A 680 34.64 -44.62 4.33
N ASN A 681 33.71 -44.03 3.59
CA ASN A 681 33.06 -44.66 2.43
C ASN A 681 33.78 -44.28 1.11
N ALA A 682 34.93 -44.90 0.88
CA ALA A 682 35.76 -44.63 -0.31
C ALA A 682 35.03 -44.86 -1.64
N ILE A 683 34.12 -45.85 -1.73
CA ILE A 683 33.36 -46.20 -2.94
C ILE A 683 32.41 -45.08 -3.36
N GLU A 684 31.77 -44.42 -2.41
CA GLU A 684 30.87 -43.31 -2.73
C GLU A 684 31.66 -42.04 -3.08
N ALA A 685 32.78 -41.80 -2.39
CA ALA A 685 33.67 -40.69 -2.72
C ALA A 685 34.25 -40.84 -4.15
N SER A 686 34.76 -42.02 -4.50
CA SER A 686 35.30 -42.31 -5.83
C SER A 686 34.26 -42.13 -6.93
N ARG A 687 33.03 -42.61 -6.72
CA ARG A 687 31.91 -42.45 -7.66
C ARG A 687 31.61 -40.98 -7.92
N ASN A 688 31.54 -40.16 -6.87
CA ASN A 688 31.27 -38.73 -7.01
C ASN A 688 32.45 -37.98 -7.67
N ILE A 689 33.71 -38.37 -7.44
CA ILE A 689 34.86 -37.84 -8.16
C ILE A 689 34.74 -38.11 -9.66
N VAL A 690 34.37 -39.34 -10.03
CA VAL A 690 34.17 -39.72 -11.44
C VAL A 690 33.03 -38.90 -12.05
N CYS A 691 31.88 -38.79 -11.37
CA CYS A 691 30.76 -37.97 -11.85
C CYS A 691 31.15 -36.50 -12.11
N CYS A 692 32.07 -35.92 -11.32
CA CYS A 692 32.57 -34.58 -11.56
C CYS A 692 33.42 -34.45 -12.85
N LEU A 693 34.10 -35.52 -13.25
CA LEU A 693 35.08 -35.55 -14.34
C LEU A 693 34.54 -36.20 -15.63
N GLU A 694 33.41 -36.90 -15.54
CA GLU A 694 32.76 -37.56 -16.66
C GLU A 694 32.24 -36.54 -17.68
N ASP A 695 32.35 -36.90 -18.96
CA ASP A 695 31.74 -36.17 -20.06
C ASP A 695 30.22 -36.40 -20.05
N PHE A 696 29.45 -35.33 -19.99
CA PHE A 696 28.01 -35.38 -20.21
C PHE A 696 27.62 -34.46 -21.38
N MET A 697 26.54 -34.83 -22.07
CA MET A 697 25.95 -33.99 -23.10
C MET A 697 25.08 -32.92 -22.45
N ASP A 698 25.43 -31.66 -22.68
CA ASP A 698 24.61 -30.54 -22.23
C ASP A 698 23.42 -30.38 -23.18
N GLU A 699 22.21 -30.66 -22.68
CA GLU A 699 20.97 -30.51 -23.46
C GLU A 699 20.70 -29.04 -23.82
N GLU A 700 21.18 -28.08 -23.01
CA GLU A 700 20.96 -26.65 -23.25
C GLU A 700 21.90 -26.09 -24.33
N ASP A 701 23.11 -26.65 -24.46
CA ASP A 701 24.15 -26.17 -25.38
C ASP A 701 24.26 -27.01 -26.67
N ASN A 702 23.12 -27.42 -27.23
CA ASN A 702 23.05 -28.16 -28.51
C ASN A 702 23.91 -29.44 -28.56
N GLY A 703 24.09 -30.13 -27.42
CA GLY A 703 24.86 -31.37 -27.35
C GLY A 703 26.37 -31.18 -27.27
N VAL A 704 26.85 -30.00 -26.87
CA VAL A 704 28.27 -29.83 -26.49
C VAL A 704 28.56 -30.74 -25.30
N VAL A 705 29.61 -31.54 -25.45
CA VAL A 705 30.12 -32.40 -24.37
C VAL A 705 30.88 -31.51 -23.38
N LYS A 706 30.46 -31.55 -22.12
CA LYS A 706 31.10 -30.81 -21.02
C LYS A 706 31.32 -31.73 -19.83
N THR A 707 32.26 -31.32 -18.97
CA THR A 707 32.45 -31.88 -17.63
C THR A 707 31.81 -30.99 -16.58
N LEU A 708 31.41 -31.57 -15.44
CA LEU A 708 30.85 -30.79 -14.34
C LEU A 708 31.94 -29.92 -13.68
N ALA A 709 33.13 -30.50 -13.49
CA ALA A 709 34.28 -29.78 -12.99
C ALA A 709 34.89 -28.92 -14.10
N SER A 710 35.22 -27.66 -13.76
CA SER A 710 36.09 -26.85 -14.62
C SER A 710 37.53 -27.38 -14.58
N ARG A 711 38.31 -27.13 -15.63
CA ARG A 711 39.72 -27.59 -15.74
C ARG A 711 40.58 -27.21 -14.53
N GLY A 712 40.28 -26.07 -13.89
CA GLY A 712 40.97 -25.61 -12.69
C GLY A 712 40.79 -26.50 -11.46
N LEU A 713 39.75 -27.34 -11.43
CA LEU A 713 39.44 -28.26 -10.32
C LEU A 713 39.95 -29.69 -10.58
N TYR A 714 40.40 -30.01 -11.79
CA TYR A 714 40.86 -31.36 -12.13
C TYR A 714 42.02 -31.79 -11.24
N LYS A 715 42.99 -30.90 -11.02
CA LYS A 715 44.15 -31.17 -10.15
C LYS A 715 43.72 -31.58 -8.75
N ASP A 716 42.81 -30.83 -8.14
CA ASP A 716 42.34 -31.07 -6.79
C ASP A 716 41.59 -32.42 -6.69
N LEU A 717 40.71 -32.70 -7.67
CA LEU A 717 40.00 -33.98 -7.77
C LEU A 717 40.94 -35.17 -7.99
N MET A 718 41.98 -35.00 -8.81
CA MET A 718 42.99 -36.06 -9.06
C MET A 718 43.85 -36.33 -7.83
N ILE A 719 44.18 -35.31 -7.03
CA ILE A 719 44.90 -35.49 -5.76
C ILE A 719 44.04 -36.26 -4.75
N LEU A 720 42.74 -35.97 -4.68
CA LEU A 720 41.82 -36.75 -3.84
C LEU A 720 41.71 -38.20 -4.32
N ALA A 721 41.60 -38.42 -5.63
CA ALA A 721 41.57 -39.77 -6.19
C ALA A 721 42.86 -40.55 -5.89
N TYR A 722 44.02 -39.88 -5.97
CA TYR A 722 45.30 -40.45 -5.56
C TYR A 722 45.29 -40.86 -4.09
N SER A 723 44.82 -39.98 -3.19
CA SER A 723 44.77 -40.27 -1.76
C SER A 723 43.96 -41.53 -1.45
N ILE A 724 42.84 -41.75 -2.14
CA ILE A 724 42.01 -42.96 -1.98
C ILE A 724 42.75 -44.19 -2.52
N LEU A 725 43.35 -44.10 -3.71
CA LEU A 725 44.07 -45.22 -4.33
C LEU A 725 45.34 -45.62 -3.56
N ASP A 726 45.99 -44.65 -2.93
CA ASP A 726 47.19 -44.84 -2.11
C ASP A 726 46.83 -45.49 -0.77
N SER A 727 45.77 -45.03 -0.09
CA SER A 727 45.30 -45.66 1.16
C SER A 727 44.88 -47.11 0.93
N GLU A 728 44.14 -47.40 -0.14
CA GLU A 728 43.78 -48.77 -0.50
C GLU A 728 44.99 -49.66 -0.80
N GLN A 729 46.05 -49.09 -1.37
CA GLN A 729 47.25 -49.87 -1.65
C GLN A 729 47.90 -50.33 -0.33
N VAL A 730 48.01 -49.43 0.64
CA VAL A 730 48.55 -49.74 1.97
C VAL A 730 47.73 -50.83 2.67
N ASP A 731 46.41 -50.78 2.55
CA ASP A 731 45.52 -51.79 3.15
C ASP A 731 45.59 -53.15 2.41
N SER A 732 45.66 -53.14 1.08
CA SER A 732 45.75 -54.36 0.27
C SER A 732 47.03 -55.16 0.48
N GLU A 733 48.12 -54.49 0.85
CA GLU A 733 49.40 -55.15 1.19
C GLU A 733 49.33 -55.90 2.54
N GLN A 734 48.27 -55.69 3.34
CA GLN A 734 48.10 -56.31 4.65
C GLN A 734 47.07 -57.46 4.68
N ASP A 735 46.01 -57.39 3.87
CA ASP A 735 44.84 -58.30 4.00
C ASP A 735 44.65 -59.30 2.84
N ASP A 736 45.54 -59.36 1.85
CA ASP A 736 45.42 -60.17 0.60
C ASP A 736 44.09 -59.96 -0.19
N ASP A 737 43.24 -59.03 0.25
CA ASP A 737 41.94 -58.71 -0.30
C ASP A 737 42.08 -57.52 -1.26
N TYR A 738 41.91 -57.78 -2.56
CA TYR A 738 42.02 -56.77 -3.60
C TYR A 738 40.75 -55.92 -3.59
N LYS A 739 40.76 -54.80 -2.85
CA LYS A 739 39.68 -53.81 -2.88
C LYS A 739 40.07 -52.61 -3.75
N CYS A 740 39.09 -52.11 -4.49
CA CYS A 740 39.23 -50.86 -5.24
C CYS A 740 37.90 -50.11 -5.24
N ALA A 741 37.92 -48.86 -4.79
CA ALA A 741 36.77 -47.98 -4.76
C ALA A 741 36.39 -47.47 -6.14
N PHE A 742 37.33 -47.39 -7.08
CA PHE A 742 37.07 -46.95 -8.44
C PHE A 742 36.69 -48.14 -9.34
N SER A 743 35.64 -47.96 -10.14
CA SER A 743 35.33 -48.90 -11.23
C SER A 743 36.37 -48.79 -12.35
N VAL A 744 36.46 -49.80 -13.21
CA VAL A 744 37.32 -49.77 -14.42
C VAL A 744 37.02 -48.52 -15.26
N PHE A 745 35.74 -48.20 -15.46
CA PHE A 745 35.30 -46.97 -16.13
C PHE A 745 35.77 -45.69 -15.43
N GLY A 746 35.69 -45.65 -14.09
CA GLY A 746 36.15 -44.53 -13.30
C GLY A 746 37.64 -44.26 -13.48
N ILE A 747 38.46 -45.31 -13.49
CA ILE A 747 39.91 -45.19 -13.68
C ILE A 747 40.24 -44.74 -15.11
N HIS A 748 39.51 -45.23 -16.12
CA HIS A 748 39.64 -44.73 -17.48
C HIS A 748 39.31 -43.23 -17.58
N THR A 749 38.26 -42.77 -16.90
CA THR A 749 37.90 -41.35 -16.85
C THR A 749 39.03 -40.51 -16.23
N LEU A 750 39.61 -40.97 -15.12
CA LEU A 750 40.77 -40.31 -14.49
C LEU A 750 41.99 -40.26 -15.42
N MET A 751 42.31 -41.36 -16.10
CA MET A 751 43.41 -41.42 -17.07
C MET A 751 43.19 -40.48 -18.27
N ALA A 752 41.96 -40.39 -18.77
CA ALA A 752 41.60 -39.47 -19.84
C ALA A 752 41.83 -38.01 -19.42
N ARG A 753 41.36 -37.61 -18.24
CA ARG A 753 41.56 -36.25 -17.72
C ARG A 753 43.01 -35.93 -17.38
N LEU A 754 43.76 -36.91 -16.89
CA LEU A 754 45.20 -36.73 -16.70
C LEU A 754 45.90 -36.41 -18.02
N SER A 755 45.57 -37.15 -19.09
CA SER A 755 46.12 -36.94 -20.43
C SER A 755 45.75 -35.56 -20.99
N GLU A 756 44.53 -35.08 -20.73
CA GLU A 756 44.11 -33.71 -21.10
C GLU A 756 44.90 -32.63 -20.35
N MET A 757 45.11 -32.80 -19.04
CA MET A 757 45.89 -31.86 -18.24
C MET A 757 47.36 -31.77 -18.68
N GLU A 758 47.92 -32.87 -19.16
CA GLU A 758 49.28 -32.97 -19.71
C GLU A 758 49.41 -32.22 -21.03
N LEU A 759 48.43 -32.36 -21.92
CA LEU A 759 48.39 -31.68 -23.22
C LEU A 759 48.27 -30.16 -23.07
N ASP A 760 47.52 -29.69 -22.09
CA ASP A 760 47.34 -28.25 -21.82
C ASP A 760 48.51 -27.61 -21.05
N GLY A 761 49.48 -28.40 -20.56
CA GLY A 761 50.59 -27.88 -19.73
C GLY A 761 50.16 -27.37 -18.34
N THR A 762 48.89 -27.53 -17.97
CA THR A 762 48.30 -27.08 -16.71
C THR A 762 48.84 -27.77 -15.47
N PHE A 763 49.51 -28.91 -15.61
CA PHE A 763 50.13 -29.61 -14.48
C PHE A 763 51.35 -28.85 -13.91
N GLY A 764 51.97 -27.94 -14.68
CA GLY A 764 53.21 -27.24 -14.28
C GLY A 764 53.13 -25.71 -14.17
N ALA A 765 52.00 -25.09 -14.51
CA ALA A 765 51.84 -23.64 -14.44
C ALA A 765 51.04 -23.25 -13.19
N ASP A 766 51.74 -22.85 -12.12
CA ASP A 766 51.09 -22.14 -11.02
C ASP A 766 50.40 -20.89 -11.59
N THR A 767 49.09 -20.79 -11.35
CA THR A 767 48.30 -19.59 -11.62
C THR A 767 48.88 -18.43 -10.83
N SER A 768 49.78 -17.67 -11.47
CA SER A 768 50.35 -16.44 -10.95
C SER A 768 49.27 -15.38 -10.87
N ASN A 769 48.50 -15.37 -9.78
CA ASN A 769 47.77 -14.20 -9.31
C ASN A 769 47.63 -14.29 -7.79
N GLY A 770 48.57 -13.64 -7.10
CA GLY A 770 48.25 -12.90 -5.88
C GLY A 770 48.18 -13.64 -4.54
N SER A 771 49.16 -14.46 -4.17
CA SER A 771 49.55 -14.58 -2.75
C SER A 771 50.99 -15.07 -2.62
N LYS A 772 51.80 -14.32 -1.88
CA LYS A 772 53.22 -14.57 -1.65
C LYS A 772 53.45 -15.87 -0.87
N GLU A 773 54.50 -16.57 -1.29
CA GLU A 773 55.31 -17.54 -0.53
C GLU A 773 54.66 -18.87 -0.11
N ARG A 774 54.67 -19.82 -1.05
CA ARG A 774 55.28 -21.14 -0.83
C ARG A 774 55.83 -21.64 -2.18
N THR A 775 57.14 -21.55 -2.36
CA THR A 775 57.85 -22.22 -3.45
C THR A 775 57.77 -23.72 -3.22
N MET A 776 56.72 -24.37 -3.72
CA MET A 776 56.76 -25.82 -3.94
C MET A 776 57.73 -26.07 -5.10
N ASN A 777 58.73 -26.91 -4.86
CA ASN A 777 59.76 -27.19 -5.86
C ASN A 777 59.10 -27.84 -7.09
N THR A 778 59.47 -27.40 -8.29
CA THR A 778 59.06 -28.02 -9.56
C THR A 778 59.36 -29.53 -9.63
N ALA A 779 60.32 -30.01 -8.83
CA ALA A 779 60.62 -31.43 -8.65
C ALA A 779 59.54 -32.22 -7.87
N GLU A 780 58.84 -31.61 -6.91
CA GLU A 780 57.75 -32.26 -6.16
C GLU A 780 56.50 -32.45 -7.03
N LEU A 781 56.20 -31.49 -7.93
CA LEU A 781 55.09 -31.62 -8.89
C LEU A 781 55.32 -32.72 -9.95
N THR A 782 56.54 -32.86 -10.47
CA THR A 782 56.86 -33.97 -11.38
C THR A 782 56.86 -35.33 -10.69
N CYS A 783 57.16 -35.37 -9.38
CA CYS A 783 57.10 -36.57 -8.58
C CYS A 783 55.63 -37.03 -8.41
N THR A 784 54.71 -36.11 -8.09
CA THR A 784 53.29 -36.43 -7.90
C THR A 784 52.60 -36.91 -9.18
N GLU A 785 52.96 -36.40 -10.36
CA GLU A 785 52.40 -36.88 -11.64
C GLU A 785 52.79 -38.35 -11.91
N SER A 786 54.07 -38.69 -11.73
CA SER A 786 54.56 -40.06 -11.94
C SER A 786 53.98 -41.05 -10.93
N LEU A 787 53.81 -40.63 -9.67
CA LEU A 787 53.15 -41.39 -8.61
C LEU A 787 51.66 -41.58 -8.89
N LEU A 788 50.98 -40.54 -9.37
CA LEU A 788 49.57 -40.61 -9.77
C LEU A 788 49.36 -41.59 -10.92
N ARG A 789 50.20 -41.55 -11.98
CA ARG A 789 50.13 -42.53 -13.08
C ARG A 789 50.34 -43.96 -12.57
N LEU A 790 51.30 -44.17 -11.68
CA LEU A 790 51.55 -45.48 -11.08
C LEU A 790 50.36 -45.95 -10.23
N ALA A 791 49.79 -45.08 -9.41
CA ALA A 791 48.62 -45.36 -8.59
C ALA A 791 47.40 -45.70 -9.44
N LEU A 792 47.17 -44.97 -10.54
CA LEU A 792 46.09 -45.26 -11.50
C LEU A 792 46.29 -46.62 -12.20
N CYS A 793 47.51 -46.95 -12.62
CA CYS A 793 47.81 -48.26 -13.21
C CYS A 793 47.60 -49.42 -12.22
N LYS A 794 48.02 -49.25 -10.96
CA LYS A 794 47.77 -50.24 -9.90
C LYS A 794 46.29 -50.35 -9.56
N GLY A 795 45.60 -49.22 -9.43
CA GLY A 795 44.16 -49.16 -9.25
C GLY A 795 43.41 -49.87 -10.38
N LEU A 796 43.85 -49.68 -11.64
CA LEU A 796 43.24 -50.34 -12.80
C LEU A 796 43.31 -51.86 -12.66
N MET A 797 44.49 -52.39 -12.31
CA MET A 797 44.64 -53.83 -12.07
C MET A 797 43.72 -54.30 -10.94
N ARG A 798 43.65 -53.59 -9.81
CA ARG A 798 42.76 -53.94 -8.70
C ARG A 798 41.29 -53.91 -9.12
N SER A 799 40.84 -52.86 -9.79
CA SER A 799 39.46 -52.72 -10.27
C SER A 799 39.06 -53.84 -11.23
N PHE A 800 39.96 -54.29 -12.11
CA PHE A 800 39.73 -55.44 -12.99
C PHE A 800 39.58 -56.75 -12.21
N VAL A 801 40.39 -56.94 -11.16
CA VAL A 801 40.29 -58.12 -10.28
C VAL A 801 38.95 -58.09 -9.55
N CYS A 802 38.58 -56.96 -8.92
CA CYS A 802 37.30 -56.79 -8.23
C CYS A 802 36.10 -57.05 -9.16
N GLU A 803 36.12 -56.48 -10.37
CA GLU A 803 35.00 -56.61 -11.32
C GLU A 803 34.86 -58.03 -11.84
N ASN A 804 35.98 -58.72 -12.10
CA ASN A 804 35.97 -60.13 -12.50
C ASN A 804 35.47 -61.01 -11.36
N GLU A 805 35.89 -60.75 -10.13
CA GLU A 805 35.44 -61.48 -8.94
C GLU A 805 33.93 -61.29 -8.71
N SER A 806 33.44 -60.06 -8.80
CA SER A 806 32.01 -59.74 -8.72
C SER A 806 31.20 -60.45 -9.82
N LYS A 807 31.68 -60.47 -11.07
CA LYS A 807 31.05 -61.21 -12.17
C LYS A 807 31.02 -62.72 -11.92
N THR A 808 32.13 -63.29 -11.41
CA THR A 808 32.14 -64.73 -11.07
C THR A 808 31.20 -65.07 -9.92
N ASN A 809 31.11 -64.22 -8.90
CA ASN A 809 30.18 -64.40 -7.78
C ASN A 809 28.72 -64.26 -8.22
N ALA A 810 28.40 -63.26 -9.05
CA ALA A 810 27.08 -63.09 -9.63
C ALA A 810 26.65 -64.29 -10.52
N LEU A 811 27.59 -64.86 -11.29
CA LEU A 811 27.35 -66.08 -12.07
C LEU A 811 27.12 -67.31 -11.19
N LEU A 812 27.83 -67.41 -10.06
CA LEU A 812 27.63 -68.46 -9.06
C LEU A 812 26.27 -68.31 -8.36
N GLU A 813 25.90 -67.11 -7.92
CA GLU A 813 24.59 -66.81 -7.33
C GLU A 813 23.44 -67.05 -8.33
N GLN A 814 23.61 -66.68 -9.60
CA GLN A 814 22.63 -66.97 -10.64
C GLN A 814 22.47 -68.47 -10.87
N LYS A 815 23.57 -69.23 -10.80
CA LYS A 815 23.59 -70.70 -10.89
C LYS A 815 22.93 -71.36 -9.68
N GLU A 816 23.10 -70.80 -8.49
CA GLU A 816 22.44 -71.25 -7.25
C GLU A 816 20.94 -70.90 -7.23
N ALA A 817 20.55 -69.71 -7.70
CA ALA A 817 19.16 -69.29 -7.86
C ALA A 817 18.41 -70.13 -8.90
N LEU A 818 19.08 -70.54 -9.98
CA LEU A 818 18.57 -71.51 -10.96
C LEU A 818 18.36 -72.91 -10.35
N HIS A 819 19.19 -73.31 -9.38
CA HIS A 819 19.04 -74.57 -8.66
C HIS A 819 17.96 -74.55 -7.57
N HIS A 820 17.59 -73.37 -7.05
CA HIS A 820 16.57 -73.21 -5.99
C HIS A 820 15.17 -72.80 -6.47
N ARG A 821 14.90 -72.75 -7.78
CA ARG A 821 13.52 -72.54 -8.28
C ARG A 821 12.66 -73.79 -7.95
N PRO A 822 11.69 -73.71 -7.02
CA PRO A 822 10.88 -74.87 -6.67
C PRO A 822 10.05 -75.29 -7.88
N GLN A 823 10.11 -76.58 -8.23
CA GLN A 823 9.18 -77.20 -9.16
C GLN A 823 7.78 -77.20 -8.54
N THR A 824 7.04 -76.09 -8.67
CA THR A 824 5.60 -76.12 -8.55
C THR A 824 5.04 -76.81 -9.79
N MET A 825 4.70 -78.08 -9.62
CA MET A 825 3.89 -78.84 -10.56
C MET A 825 2.57 -78.10 -10.81
N GLY A 826 2.30 -77.81 -12.07
CA GLY A 826 1.02 -77.31 -12.56
C GLY A 826 0.86 -77.63 -14.03
N ILE A 827 0.25 -78.78 -14.30
CA ILE A 827 -0.09 -79.32 -15.62
C ILE A 827 -1.04 -78.37 -16.35
N GLY A 828 -0.75 -78.03 -17.62
CA GLY A 828 -1.74 -77.39 -18.51
C GLY A 828 -1.11 -76.80 -19.78
N GLY A 829 -1.19 -77.54 -20.88
CA GLY A 829 -0.54 -77.28 -22.17
C GLY A 829 -0.74 -75.89 -22.80
N GLY A 830 0.26 -75.48 -23.58
CA GLY A 830 0.19 -74.31 -24.45
C GLY A 830 1.55 -74.01 -25.08
N SER A 831 1.61 -74.09 -26.40
CA SER A 831 2.79 -74.04 -27.25
C SER A 831 3.64 -72.76 -27.18
N GLY A 832 4.96 -72.95 -27.15
CA GLY A 832 5.92 -72.35 -28.09
C GLY A 832 6.04 -70.84 -28.16
N LYS A 833 7.00 -70.26 -27.42
CA LYS A 833 7.77 -69.04 -27.83
C LYS A 833 8.91 -68.58 -26.89
N ILE A 834 9.54 -69.45 -26.09
CA ILE A 834 10.51 -68.99 -25.05
C ILE A 834 11.96 -69.47 -25.25
N GLU A 835 12.21 -70.48 -26.10
CA GLU A 835 13.58 -70.99 -26.31
C GLU A 835 14.42 -70.19 -27.33
N GLN A 836 13.88 -69.12 -27.92
CA GLN A 836 14.62 -68.28 -28.87
C GLN A 836 15.17 -66.98 -28.25
N GLU A 837 14.58 -66.47 -27.16
CA GLU A 837 15.07 -65.27 -26.47
C GLU A 837 16.19 -65.56 -25.46
N THR A 838 16.29 -66.79 -24.95
CA THR A 838 17.36 -67.16 -24.00
C THR A 838 18.70 -67.44 -24.68
N MET A 839 18.72 -67.64 -26.00
CA MET A 839 19.96 -67.87 -26.76
C MET A 839 20.56 -66.57 -27.34
N GLU A 840 19.75 -65.51 -27.53
CA GLU A 840 20.27 -64.18 -27.91
C GLU A 840 20.89 -63.43 -26.72
N LEU A 841 20.43 -63.68 -25.49
CA LEU A 841 20.98 -63.05 -24.28
C LEU A 841 22.39 -63.56 -23.90
N MET A 842 22.79 -64.76 -24.33
CA MET A 842 24.15 -65.28 -24.08
C MET A 842 25.19 -64.85 -25.13
N LEU A 843 24.78 -64.32 -26.28
CA LEU A 843 25.71 -63.85 -27.33
C LEU A 843 25.94 -62.32 -27.30
N GLY A 844 25.20 -61.57 -26.49
CA GLY A 844 25.35 -60.11 -26.36
C GLY A 844 26.40 -59.61 -25.35
N LEU A 845 27.03 -60.50 -24.57
CA LEU A 845 27.99 -60.12 -23.50
C LEU A 845 29.48 -60.19 -23.92
N SER A 846 29.75 -60.04 -25.22
CA SER A 846 31.10 -59.89 -25.76
C SER A 846 31.14 -58.76 -26.79
N MET A 847 30.95 -57.53 -26.34
CA MET A 847 31.62 -56.33 -26.86
C MET A 847 31.72 -55.29 -25.76
#